data_AF-A0A7S3PET8-F1
#
_entry.id   AF-A0A7S3PET8-F1
#
_cell.length_a   1.000
_cell.length_b   1.000
_cell.length_c   1.000
_cell.angle_alpha   90.00
_cell.angle_beta   90.00
_cell.angle_gamma   90.00
#
_symmetry.space_group_name_H-M   'P 1'
#
loop_
_entity.id
_entity.type
_entity.pdbx_description
1 polymer ?
#
loop_
_entity_poly.entity_id
_entity_poly.type
_entity_poly.pdbx_seq_one_letter_code
_entity_poly.pdbx_strand_id
1 'polypeptide(L)'
;MGDLEEARAVYFSDANLKEAYDEEAGLKNSSLSTQFRGCLGQVKFLLKKPDIKTLVDQAREMPNDLGEGALFGKGDWVEVRGNDLKWALARISDVQERQQNGWDKEAPENIGKSPPLTRFYYFGYGKERVGRDYDDFEIRTPREALENIFGKRPFVWQQYALIRLEAYLRLEEHHIYDFDDFDIYLTVRDWWREWLEHSENADFLEEVYRNEERYTQKLLFHHIMTPFKLMENIREDEEDWDFDDDSITVYTYLGILGDGTLMVTIVFFMQIIIPLILLYTSTVFGTEGSSRRGAGGNEFNRRFNPPNGTLFGSTTWDQFCDQGGSLQGKLLLAAVILIYLVQVIPDTLFAFYNVAGVGDSTFSKITSLRRIVYEQRKDHFFQIVGFQLDRWMNTAYISILYLIMLYILLMTENILDIILNALAIIFIHQIDENIANSPWWDADNRWITAGTLQLVIQSVVDKRVLGNAGRLCKAFDIDIEVYKETFDFKGSVFSNIPSLRDPQQAKRDEENRELKESKASRNVTTFDESVAHFGIIEKFMSRFGIYRNGGTFNKYEDYRVWSRWDDVVFMARLPDNLDDERLSNIKSKTPFADLNPFNTFIFNVAYKVGTFYYIFVDVYKSARTGDWATMPFRIVLKFIEGILDWISYFIPFAFPFIVVISLIMIPSCY
;
A
#
# COMPACT_ATOMS: atom_id res chain seq x y z
N MET A 1 17.39 14.82 22.92
CA MET A 1 17.59 13.41 22.49
C MET A 1 17.68 12.50 23.69
N GLY A 2 18.37 12.88 24.79
CA GLY A 2 18.41 12.11 26.05
C GLY A 2 17.03 11.79 26.65
N ASP A 3 16.17 12.79 26.84
CA ASP A 3 14.89 12.61 27.55
C ASP A 3 13.85 11.72 26.82
N LEU A 4 14.04 11.46 25.53
CA LEU A 4 13.14 10.65 24.69
C LEU A 4 13.58 9.18 24.63
N GLU A 5 14.87 8.91 24.78
CA GLU A 5 15.37 7.57 25.07
C GLU A 5 15.10 7.17 26.52
N GLU A 6 15.12 8.14 27.45
CA GLU A 6 14.80 7.90 28.85
C GLU A 6 13.32 7.56 29.06
N ALA A 7 12.39 8.27 28.41
CA ALA A 7 10.96 7.92 28.47
C ALA A 7 10.63 6.55 27.84
N ARG A 8 11.34 6.16 26.77
CA ARG A 8 11.20 4.85 26.11
C ARG A 8 11.84 3.74 26.94
N ALA A 9 12.97 4.02 27.59
CA ALA A 9 13.62 3.12 28.53
C ALA A 9 12.85 2.96 29.83
N VAL A 10 12.08 3.95 30.28
CA VAL A 10 11.25 3.85 31.50
C VAL A 10 9.98 3.02 31.28
N TYR A 11 9.33 3.07 30.11
CA TYR A 11 8.14 2.24 29.83
C TYR A 11 8.44 0.82 29.34
N PHE A 12 9.63 0.59 28.78
CA PHE A 12 10.11 -0.72 28.30
C PHE A 12 11.40 -1.17 28.98
N SER A 13 11.60 -0.73 30.23
CA SER A 13 12.76 -1.14 31.02
C SER A 13 12.65 -2.63 31.32
N ASP A 14 13.73 -3.39 31.11
CA ASP A 14 13.84 -4.78 31.57
C ASP A 14 13.53 -4.89 33.08
N ALA A 15 13.68 -3.80 33.84
CA ALA A 15 13.34 -3.75 35.26
C ALA A 15 11.83 -3.70 35.52
N ASN A 16 11.02 -3.03 34.70
CA ASN A 16 9.56 -2.97 34.89
C ASN A 16 8.89 -4.27 34.43
N LEU A 17 9.42 -4.88 33.37
CA LEU A 17 9.05 -6.23 32.96
C LEU A 17 9.47 -7.27 33.99
N LYS A 18 10.60 -7.06 34.68
CA LYS A 18 11.05 -7.87 35.81
C LYS A 18 10.21 -7.64 37.07
N GLU A 19 9.74 -6.42 37.33
CA GLU A 19 8.89 -6.08 38.47
C GLU A 19 7.48 -6.65 38.31
N ALA A 20 6.88 -6.54 37.12
CA ALA A 20 5.63 -7.24 36.79
C ALA A 20 5.79 -8.78 36.82
N TYR A 21 6.97 -9.30 36.42
CA TYR A 21 7.31 -10.71 36.53
C TYR A 21 7.56 -11.16 37.97
N ASP A 22 8.10 -10.30 38.83
CA ASP A 22 8.34 -10.57 40.26
C ASP A 22 7.04 -10.47 41.08
N GLU A 23 6.10 -9.59 40.69
CA GLU A 23 4.72 -9.56 41.20
C GLU A 23 3.92 -10.81 40.77
N GLU A 24 4.01 -11.27 39.52
CA GLU A 24 3.44 -12.55 39.09
C GLU A 24 4.16 -13.77 39.69
N ALA A 25 5.47 -13.67 39.97
CA ALA A 25 6.23 -14.71 40.65
C ALA A 25 5.86 -14.85 42.14
N GLY A 26 5.01 -13.96 42.69
CA GLY A 26 4.28 -14.17 43.93
C GLY A 26 3.27 -15.35 43.86
N LEU A 27 2.86 -15.76 42.65
CA LEU A 27 2.03 -16.94 42.40
C LEU A 27 2.91 -18.17 42.10
N LYS A 28 3.82 -18.49 43.02
CA LYS A 28 4.60 -19.74 42.98
C LYS A 28 3.71 -20.91 43.40
N ASN A 29 3.28 -21.72 42.43
CA ASN A 29 2.96 -23.17 42.51
C ASN A 29 1.71 -23.59 41.69
N SER A 30 1.56 -23.11 40.45
CA SER A 30 0.62 -23.74 39.50
C SER A 30 1.38 -24.34 38.31
N SER A 31 0.98 -25.52 37.85
CA SER A 31 1.50 -26.13 36.61
C SER A 31 1.28 -25.22 35.39
N LEU A 32 0.27 -24.35 35.45
CA LEU A 32 -0.01 -23.32 34.46
C LEU A 32 1.14 -22.30 34.34
N SER A 33 1.77 -21.88 35.45
CA SER A 33 2.87 -20.90 35.37
C SER A 33 4.15 -21.49 34.75
N THR A 34 4.33 -22.81 34.85
CA THR A 34 5.46 -23.51 34.20
C THR A 34 5.22 -23.67 32.71
N GLN A 35 4.00 -24.01 32.28
CA GLN A 35 3.62 -24.00 30.85
C GLN A 35 3.64 -22.60 30.26
N PHE A 36 3.15 -21.59 30.98
CA PHE A 36 3.16 -20.20 30.54
C PHE A 36 4.59 -19.64 30.46
N ARG A 37 5.49 -19.99 31.39
CA ARG A 37 6.94 -19.70 31.30
C ARG A 37 7.62 -20.42 30.14
N GLY A 38 7.21 -21.67 29.84
CA GLY A 38 7.67 -22.39 28.65
C GLY A 38 7.24 -21.68 27.36
N CYS A 39 5.98 -21.24 27.28
CA CYS A 39 5.43 -20.49 26.15
C CYS A 39 6.07 -19.11 26.02
N LEU A 40 6.20 -18.33 27.08
CA LEU A 40 6.86 -17.02 27.09
C LEU A 40 8.36 -17.12 26.80
N GLY A 41 9.03 -18.18 27.28
CA GLY A 41 10.42 -18.47 26.97
C GLY A 41 10.61 -18.80 25.48
N GLN A 42 9.70 -19.60 24.90
CA GLN A 42 9.68 -19.87 23.46
C GLN A 42 9.36 -18.61 22.65
N VAL A 43 8.41 -17.79 23.09
CA VAL A 43 8.07 -16.51 22.44
C VAL A 43 9.24 -15.52 22.51
N LYS A 44 9.92 -15.39 23.66
CA LYS A 44 11.14 -14.54 23.78
C LYS A 44 12.30 -15.06 22.94
N PHE A 45 12.47 -16.38 22.83
CA PHE A 45 13.50 -16.98 21.97
C PHE A 45 13.19 -16.77 20.48
N LEU A 46 11.93 -16.88 20.07
CA LEU A 46 11.46 -16.60 18.71
C LEU A 46 11.53 -15.10 18.34
N LEU A 47 11.52 -14.20 19.32
CA LEU A 47 11.56 -12.74 19.12
C LEU A 47 12.96 -12.11 19.26
N LYS A 48 14.04 -12.89 19.43
CA LYS A 48 15.40 -12.33 19.48
C LYS A 48 15.92 -12.10 18.06
N LYS A 49 16.14 -10.83 17.68
CA LYS A 49 16.71 -10.50 16.36
C LYS A 49 18.06 -11.19 16.17
N PRO A 50 18.32 -11.81 15.00
CA PRO A 50 19.65 -12.29 14.71
C PRO A 50 20.64 -11.12 14.67
N ASP A 51 21.87 -11.40 15.08
CA ASP A 51 22.98 -10.52 14.76
C ASP A 51 23.32 -10.61 13.26
N ILE A 52 24.00 -9.60 12.73
CA ILE A 52 24.36 -9.57 11.31
C ILE A 52 25.28 -10.72 10.96
N LYS A 53 26.18 -11.12 11.87
CA LYS A 53 27.06 -12.27 11.66
C LYS A 53 26.27 -13.53 11.32
N THR A 54 25.25 -13.86 12.11
CA THR A 54 24.38 -15.03 11.86
C THR A 54 23.77 -14.98 10.46
N LEU A 55 23.34 -13.79 10.00
CA LEU A 55 22.75 -13.62 8.68
C LEU A 55 23.79 -13.78 7.55
N VAL A 56 25.00 -13.27 7.76
CA VAL A 56 26.12 -13.38 6.80
C VAL A 56 26.63 -14.82 6.71
N ASP A 57 26.86 -15.46 7.85
CA ASP A 57 27.30 -16.86 7.92
C ASP A 57 26.28 -17.76 7.22
N GLN A 58 24.98 -17.59 7.49
CA GLN A 58 23.93 -18.35 6.80
C GLN A 58 23.93 -18.13 5.28
N ALA A 59 24.15 -16.89 4.82
CA ALA A 59 24.19 -16.60 3.38
C ALA A 59 25.43 -17.21 2.69
N ARG A 60 26.51 -17.47 3.44
CA ARG A 60 27.76 -18.08 2.93
C ARG A 60 27.81 -19.60 3.10
N GLU A 61 27.25 -20.14 4.18
CA GLU A 61 27.41 -21.55 4.59
C GLU A 61 26.22 -22.44 4.18
N MET A 62 25.36 -21.97 3.30
CA MET A 62 24.15 -22.71 2.95
C MET A 62 24.51 -24.07 2.32
N PRO A 63 24.02 -25.19 2.90
CA PRO A 63 24.51 -26.50 2.52
C PRO A 63 24.20 -26.80 1.05
N ASN A 64 25.25 -27.06 0.27
CA ASN A 64 25.18 -27.61 -1.09
C ASN A 64 24.40 -28.95 -1.16
N ASP A 65 24.10 -29.56 0.00
CA ASP A 65 23.39 -30.83 0.16
C ASP A 65 21.85 -30.70 0.27
N LEU A 66 21.30 -29.49 0.19
CA LEU A 66 19.85 -29.29 -0.01
C LEU A 66 19.52 -29.66 -1.46
N GLY A 67 19.35 -30.97 -1.71
CA GLY A 67 19.19 -31.59 -3.03
C GLY A 67 18.44 -30.72 -4.04
N GLU A 68 18.97 -30.69 -5.28
CA GLU A 68 18.56 -29.85 -6.42
C GLU A 68 17.21 -29.14 -6.22
N GLY A 69 17.26 -27.91 -5.65
CA GLY A 69 16.14 -26.98 -5.64
C GLY A 69 15.80 -26.27 -4.32
N ALA A 70 16.36 -26.63 -3.15
CA ALA A 70 15.99 -25.97 -1.89
C ALA A 70 16.96 -24.82 -1.56
N LEU A 71 16.45 -23.58 -1.54
CA LEU A 71 17.22 -22.39 -1.16
C LEU A 71 17.33 -22.22 0.37
N PHE A 72 16.29 -22.58 1.12
CA PHE A 72 16.24 -22.31 2.56
C PHE A 72 15.80 -23.54 3.37
N GLY A 73 16.47 -23.76 4.49
CA GLY A 73 16.21 -24.84 5.43
C GLY A 73 15.43 -24.39 6.68
N LYS A 74 15.00 -25.38 7.46
CA LYS A 74 14.40 -25.13 8.78
C LYS A 74 15.42 -24.45 9.70
N GLY A 75 15.01 -23.34 10.31
CA GLY A 75 15.83 -22.55 11.22
C GLY A 75 16.53 -21.36 10.57
N ASP A 76 16.49 -21.25 9.24
CA ASP A 76 17.10 -20.15 8.50
C ASP A 76 16.29 -18.85 8.66
N TRP A 77 17.02 -17.74 8.64
CA TRP A 77 16.50 -16.39 8.62
C TRP A 77 16.36 -15.88 7.19
N VAL A 78 15.15 -15.45 6.85
CA VAL A 78 14.81 -14.96 5.52
C VAL A 78 13.99 -13.68 5.62
N GLU A 79 14.04 -12.88 4.57
CA GLU A 79 13.06 -11.83 4.34
C GLU A 79 11.85 -12.44 3.65
N VAL A 80 10.68 -12.28 4.26
CA VAL A 80 9.40 -12.72 3.71
C VAL A 80 8.59 -11.49 3.36
N ARG A 81 7.94 -11.51 2.20
CA ARG A 81 7.00 -10.48 1.79
C ARG A 81 5.64 -10.74 2.43
N GLY A 82 5.15 -9.79 3.22
CA GLY A 82 3.80 -9.84 3.78
C GLY A 82 2.72 -9.60 2.72
N ASN A 83 1.44 -9.82 3.08
CA ASN A 83 0.29 -9.38 2.26
C ASN A 83 0.27 -7.83 2.11
N ASP A 84 0.94 -7.13 3.03
CA ASP A 84 1.18 -5.70 2.96
C ASP A 84 2.32 -5.31 1.99
N LEU A 85 2.85 -6.28 1.24
CA LEU A 85 3.98 -6.18 0.31
C LEU A 85 5.29 -5.68 0.95
N LYS A 86 5.35 -5.60 2.29
CA LYS A 86 6.57 -5.22 3.00
C LYS A 86 7.43 -6.44 3.25
N TRP A 87 8.74 -6.24 3.13
CA TRP A 87 9.73 -7.23 3.50
C TRP A 87 9.95 -7.20 5.00
N ALA A 88 9.80 -8.35 5.63
CA ALA A 88 10.01 -8.51 7.05
C ALA A 88 10.86 -9.74 7.35
N LEU A 89 11.69 -9.65 8.37
CA LEU A 89 12.58 -10.74 8.75
C LEU A 89 11.77 -11.82 9.50
N ALA A 90 11.89 -13.07 9.05
CA ALA A 90 11.25 -14.21 9.67
C ALA A 90 12.22 -15.39 9.75
N ARG A 91 11.97 -16.29 10.70
CA ARG A 91 12.69 -17.56 10.82
C ARG A 91 11.81 -18.70 10.35
N ILE A 92 12.34 -19.54 9.48
CA ILE A 92 11.62 -20.72 8.98
C ILE A 92 11.46 -21.72 10.12
N SER A 93 10.21 -22.01 10.51
CA SER A 93 9.88 -22.97 11.55
C SER A 93 9.79 -24.40 11.03
N ASP A 94 9.34 -24.56 9.78
CA ASP A 94 9.22 -25.85 9.11
C ASP A 94 9.24 -25.69 7.58
N VAL A 95 9.61 -26.75 6.87
CA VAL A 95 9.58 -26.82 5.41
C VAL A 95 8.87 -28.12 5.04
N GLN A 96 7.77 -28.03 4.29
CA GLN A 96 7.09 -29.20 3.75
C GLN A 96 7.25 -29.23 2.24
N GLU A 97 7.42 -30.42 1.68
CA GLU A 97 7.42 -30.64 0.24
C GLU A 97 6.10 -31.32 -0.13
N ARG A 98 5.34 -30.76 -1.08
CA ARG A 98 4.15 -31.39 -1.64
C ARG A 98 4.37 -31.58 -3.15
N GLN A 99 3.86 -32.68 -3.68
CA GLN A 99 3.81 -32.83 -5.13
C GLN A 99 2.88 -31.78 -5.72
N GLN A 100 3.29 -31.18 -6.83
CA GLN A 100 2.45 -30.23 -7.56
C GLN A 100 1.13 -30.91 -7.95
N ASN A 101 0.01 -30.28 -7.60
CA ASN A 101 -1.31 -30.76 -7.99
C ASN A 101 -1.41 -30.79 -9.52
N GLY A 102 -1.81 -31.94 -10.07
CA GLY A 102 -1.97 -32.12 -11.53
C GLY A 102 -0.77 -32.74 -12.26
N TRP A 103 0.31 -33.12 -11.57
CA TRP A 103 1.38 -33.90 -12.20
C TRP A 103 0.93 -35.32 -12.53
N ASP A 104 0.65 -35.57 -13.81
CA ASP A 104 0.35 -36.91 -14.31
C ASP A 104 1.64 -37.68 -14.61
N LYS A 105 1.90 -38.73 -13.83
CA LYS A 105 3.06 -39.62 -14.04
C LYS A 105 2.96 -40.44 -15.33
N GLU A 106 1.75 -40.60 -15.87
CA GLU A 106 1.48 -41.39 -17.06
C GLU A 106 1.58 -40.55 -18.34
N ALA A 107 1.65 -39.21 -18.24
CA ALA A 107 1.83 -38.34 -19.38
C ALA A 107 3.16 -38.64 -20.11
N PRO A 108 3.19 -38.72 -21.46
CA PRO A 108 4.40 -39.06 -22.22
C PRO A 108 5.60 -38.15 -21.92
N GLU A 109 5.37 -36.86 -21.66
CA GLU A 109 6.42 -35.92 -21.27
C GLU A 109 7.04 -36.17 -19.87
N ASN A 110 6.38 -36.95 -19.01
CA ASN A 110 6.74 -37.14 -17.61
C ASN A 110 7.31 -38.54 -17.31
N ILE A 111 7.31 -39.45 -18.29
CA ILE A 111 7.88 -40.79 -18.15
C ILE A 111 9.38 -40.69 -17.83
N GLY A 112 9.78 -41.22 -16.67
CA GLY A 112 11.18 -41.18 -16.20
C GLY A 112 11.59 -39.87 -15.53
N LYS A 113 10.67 -38.90 -15.36
CA LYS A 113 10.90 -37.67 -14.60
C LYS A 113 10.26 -37.77 -13.21
N SER A 114 10.95 -37.24 -12.20
CA SER A 114 10.37 -37.06 -10.87
C SER A 114 9.34 -35.91 -10.89
N PRO A 115 8.24 -36.01 -10.12
CA PRO A 115 7.30 -34.90 -10.01
C PRO A 115 7.99 -33.67 -9.42
N PRO A 116 7.71 -32.46 -9.94
CA PRO A 116 8.13 -31.22 -9.33
C PRO A 116 7.50 -31.16 -7.93
N LEU A 117 8.37 -30.96 -6.94
CA LEU A 117 7.97 -30.79 -5.56
C LEU A 117 7.84 -29.29 -5.31
N THR A 118 6.63 -28.84 -4.98
CA THR A 118 6.40 -27.50 -4.48
C THR A 118 6.70 -27.50 -2.98
N ARG A 119 7.56 -26.59 -2.54
CA ARG A 119 7.89 -26.46 -1.13
C ARG A 119 6.95 -25.47 -0.48
N PHE A 120 6.71 -25.63 0.81
CA PHE A 120 5.88 -24.76 1.62
C PHE A 120 6.69 -24.40 2.85
N TYR A 121 6.99 -23.11 2.98
CA TYR A 121 7.75 -22.58 4.10
C TYR A 121 6.77 -22.11 5.17
N TYR A 122 6.98 -22.56 6.41
CA TYR A 122 6.18 -22.15 7.55
C TYR A 122 6.98 -21.21 8.43
N PHE A 123 6.31 -20.16 8.89
CA PHE A 123 6.89 -19.14 9.77
C PHE A 123 6.04 -19.02 11.04
N GLY A 124 6.66 -19.12 12.22
CA GLY A 124 5.98 -18.90 13.51
C GLY A 124 4.68 -19.70 13.68
N TYR A 125 3.60 -19.07 14.18
CA TYR A 125 2.27 -19.64 14.43
C TYR A 125 1.48 -20.05 13.15
N GLY A 126 2.12 -20.75 12.21
CA GLY A 126 1.43 -21.54 11.19
C GLY A 126 0.99 -20.79 9.93
N LYS A 127 1.59 -19.64 9.57
CA LYS A 127 1.34 -19.07 8.23
C LYS A 127 2.20 -19.78 7.19
N GLU A 128 1.50 -20.47 6.29
CA GLU A 128 2.03 -21.12 5.10
C GLU A 128 2.39 -20.06 4.06
N ARG A 129 3.58 -20.16 3.48
CA ARG A 129 3.90 -19.50 2.20
C ARG A 129 4.35 -20.55 1.22
N VAL A 130 3.90 -20.39 -0.01
CA VAL A 130 4.30 -21.27 -1.10
C VAL A 130 5.72 -20.89 -1.49
N GLY A 131 6.54 -21.91 -1.65
CA GLY A 131 7.86 -21.85 -2.20
C GLY A 131 7.99 -22.68 -3.49
N ARG A 132 7.80 -22.09 -4.68
CA ARG A 132 8.25 -22.65 -5.96
C ARG A 132 9.68 -22.18 -6.30
N ASP A 133 10.65 -23.08 -6.15
CA ASP A 133 11.99 -22.99 -6.75
C ASP A 133 12.74 -21.64 -6.57
N TYR A 134 13.73 -21.33 -7.43
CA TYR A 134 14.49 -20.06 -7.45
C TYR A 134 13.67 -18.86 -7.94
N ASP A 135 12.36 -19.04 -8.07
CA ASP A 135 11.44 -18.11 -8.72
C ASP A 135 10.47 -17.43 -7.75
N ASP A 136 10.52 -17.74 -6.45
CA ASP A 136 9.65 -17.09 -5.46
C ASP A 136 10.10 -15.68 -5.11
N PHE A 137 9.32 -14.70 -5.57
CA PHE A 137 9.44 -13.30 -5.15
C PHE A 137 8.90 -13.04 -3.72
N GLU A 138 8.43 -14.07 -3.01
CA GLU A 138 7.87 -13.95 -1.66
C GLU A 138 8.90 -14.15 -0.55
N ILE A 139 10.00 -14.84 -0.83
CA ILE A 139 11.05 -15.17 0.15
C ILE A 139 12.42 -14.88 -0.46
N ARG A 140 13.29 -14.19 0.29
CA ARG A 140 14.65 -13.89 -0.15
C ARG A 140 15.64 -13.82 1.00
N THR A 141 16.92 -13.83 0.66
CA THR A 141 17.99 -13.59 1.63
C THR A 141 17.89 -12.17 2.20
N PRO A 142 18.10 -12.00 3.51
CA PRO A 142 18.05 -10.68 4.14
C PRO A 142 19.00 -9.68 3.46
N ARG A 143 18.47 -8.49 3.16
CA ARG A 143 19.21 -7.41 2.49
C ARG A 143 20.48 -7.05 3.24
N GLU A 144 20.40 -7.01 4.57
CA GLU A 144 21.52 -6.65 5.44
C GLU A 144 22.68 -7.64 5.30
N ALA A 145 22.42 -8.94 5.11
CA ALA A 145 23.49 -9.92 4.88
C ALA A 145 24.22 -9.61 3.58
N LEU A 146 23.47 -9.40 2.50
CA LEU A 146 24.01 -9.12 1.16
C LEU A 146 24.75 -7.78 1.10
N GLU A 147 24.27 -6.75 1.80
CA GLU A 147 24.98 -5.46 1.91
C GLU A 147 26.33 -5.60 2.64
N ASN A 148 26.46 -6.53 3.59
CA ASN A 148 27.73 -6.78 4.27
C ASN A 148 28.68 -7.69 3.46
N ILE A 149 28.14 -8.59 2.63
CA ILE A 149 28.94 -9.49 1.77
C ILE A 149 29.44 -8.76 0.52
N PHE A 150 28.54 -8.08 -0.19
CA PHE A 150 28.82 -7.47 -1.50
C PHE A 150 28.97 -5.95 -1.45
N GLY A 151 28.79 -5.32 -0.29
CA GLY A 151 28.71 -3.87 -0.19
C GLY A 151 27.41 -3.32 -0.77
N LYS A 152 27.38 -2.00 -0.97
CA LYS A 152 26.15 -1.28 -1.37
C LYS A 152 26.06 -0.97 -2.86
N ARG A 153 27.14 -1.22 -3.62
CA ARG A 153 27.21 -0.93 -5.06
C ARG A 153 26.11 -1.60 -5.89
N PRO A 154 25.77 -2.89 -5.69
CA PRO A 154 24.63 -3.52 -6.38
C PRO A 154 23.29 -2.80 -6.15
N PHE A 155 23.10 -2.23 -4.95
CA PHE A 155 21.87 -1.52 -4.59
C PHE A 155 21.81 -0.11 -5.19
N VAL A 156 22.96 0.53 -5.45
CA VAL A 156 23.01 1.76 -6.26
C VAL A 156 22.59 1.43 -7.70
N TRP A 157 23.14 0.36 -8.27
CA TRP A 157 22.78 -0.11 -9.60
C TRP A 157 21.27 -0.41 -9.70
N GLN A 158 20.66 -1.03 -8.68
CA GLN A 158 19.21 -1.30 -8.70
C GLN A 158 18.39 0.00 -8.82
N GLN A 159 18.80 1.08 -8.14
CA GLN A 159 18.12 2.38 -8.25
C GLN A 159 18.28 2.96 -9.67
N TYR A 160 19.49 2.88 -10.23
CA TYR A 160 19.78 3.30 -11.60
C TYR A 160 18.94 2.51 -12.62
N ALA A 161 18.92 1.18 -12.52
CA ALA A 161 18.20 0.30 -13.43
C ALA A 161 16.69 0.55 -13.39
N LEU A 162 16.10 0.83 -12.22
CA LEU A 162 14.69 1.20 -12.10
C LEU A 162 14.36 2.55 -12.76
N ILE A 163 15.23 3.55 -12.59
CA ILE A 163 15.05 4.87 -13.23
C ILE A 163 15.27 4.78 -14.74
N ARG A 164 16.24 3.98 -15.17
CA ARG A 164 16.49 3.67 -16.59
C ARG A 164 15.31 2.94 -17.19
N LEU A 165 14.78 1.91 -16.54
CA LEU A 165 13.59 1.19 -16.98
C LEU A 165 12.39 2.12 -17.13
N GLU A 166 12.13 3.00 -16.15
CA GLU A 166 11.06 4.01 -16.25
C GLU A 166 11.23 4.90 -17.50
N ALA A 167 12.45 5.22 -17.90
CA ALA A 167 12.71 6.01 -19.10
C ALA A 167 12.49 5.24 -20.42
N TYR A 168 12.51 3.90 -20.38
CA TYR A 168 12.27 3.05 -21.54
C TYR A 168 10.78 2.75 -21.73
N LEU A 169 10.07 2.43 -20.64
CA LEU A 169 8.67 2.02 -20.69
C LEU A 169 7.77 3.12 -21.26
N ARG A 170 6.87 2.73 -22.15
CA ARG A 170 5.84 3.59 -22.74
C ARG A 170 4.46 2.98 -22.55
N LEU A 171 3.47 3.85 -22.50
CA LEU A 171 2.05 3.49 -22.54
C LEU A 171 1.53 3.84 -23.93
N GLU A 172 1.99 3.09 -24.94
CA GLU A 172 1.69 3.33 -26.35
C GLU A 172 1.55 1.98 -27.06
N GLU A 173 0.32 1.60 -27.42
CA GLU A 173 0.03 0.32 -28.07
C GLU A 173 0.91 0.06 -29.31
N HIS A 174 1.45 -1.16 -29.39
CA HIS A 174 2.33 -1.62 -30.46
C HIS A 174 3.67 -0.88 -30.57
N HIS A 175 4.04 -0.07 -29.58
CA HIS A 175 5.39 0.47 -29.49
C HIS A 175 6.37 -0.64 -29.08
N ILE A 176 7.59 -0.65 -29.62
CA ILE A 176 8.65 -1.61 -29.23
C ILE A 176 9.07 -1.54 -27.74
N TYR A 177 8.58 -0.55 -27.04
CA TYR A 177 8.83 -0.29 -25.62
C TYR A 177 7.50 -0.10 -24.88
N ASP A 178 6.39 -0.56 -25.48
CA ASP A 178 5.13 -0.64 -24.78
C ASP A 178 5.31 -1.53 -23.56
N PHE A 179 4.86 -1.07 -22.39
CA PHE A 179 5.10 -1.75 -21.13
C PHE A 179 4.51 -3.17 -21.12
N ASP A 180 3.48 -3.40 -21.93
CA ASP A 180 2.73 -4.64 -22.03
C ASP A 180 3.47 -5.69 -22.88
N ASP A 181 4.21 -5.26 -23.92
CA ASP A 181 4.98 -6.15 -24.80
C ASP A 181 6.46 -6.27 -24.38
N PHE A 182 6.98 -5.30 -23.63
CA PHE A 182 8.39 -5.22 -23.28
C PHE A 182 8.79 -6.21 -22.20
N ASP A 183 9.72 -7.13 -22.52
CA ASP A 183 10.29 -8.08 -21.56
C ASP A 183 11.21 -7.35 -20.58
N ILE A 184 10.64 -6.99 -19.41
CA ILE A 184 11.29 -6.20 -18.38
C ILE A 184 12.42 -7.01 -17.76
N TYR A 185 12.12 -8.24 -17.36
CA TYR A 185 13.07 -9.09 -16.65
C TYR A 185 14.31 -9.40 -17.50
N LEU A 186 14.12 -9.81 -18.76
CA LEU A 186 15.22 -10.14 -19.67
C LEU A 186 16.12 -8.93 -19.92
N THR A 187 15.52 -7.78 -20.20
CA THR A 187 16.27 -6.56 -20.51
C THR A 187 17.11 -6.11 -19.31
N VAL A 188 16.53 -6.11 -18.12
CA VAL A 188 17.23 -5.70 -16.90
C VAL A 188 18.31 -6.71 -16.50
N ARG A 189 18.10 -8.00 -16.73
CA ARG A 189 19.12 -9.04 -16.55
C ARG A 189 20.33 -8.78 -17.44
N ASP A 190 20.12 -8.37 -18.68
CA ASP A 190 21.22 -8.07 -19.59
C ASP A 190 21.95 -6.80 -19.16
N TRP A 191 21.24 -5.76 -18.68
CA TRP A 191 21.88 -4.58 -18.05
C TRP A 191 22.69 -4.93 -16.80
N TRP A 192 22.27 -5.92 -16.02
CA TRP A 192 23.04 -6.39 -14.86
C TRP A 192 24.37 -7.00 -15.30
N ARG A 193 24.36 -7.82 -16.36
CA ARG A 193 25.58 -8.40 -16.92
C ARG A 193 26.52 -7.33 -17.46
N GLU A 194 25.98 -6.38 -18.25
CA GLU A 194 26.74 -5.25 -18.77
C GLU A 194 27.40 -4.43 -17.67
N TRP A 195 26.66 -4.13 -16.60
CA TRP A 195 27.20 -3.40 -15.44
C TRP A 195 28.24 -4.20 -14.66
N LEU A 196 28.00 -5.49 -14.46
CA LEU A 196 28.90 -6.36 -13.72
C LEU A 196 30.24 -6.52 -14.45
N GLU A 197 30.22 -6.60 -15.79
CA GLU A 197 31.40 -6.75 -16.64
C GLU A 197 32.04 -5.40 -17.05
N HIS A 198 31.48 -4.28 -16.60
CA HIS A 198 31.99 -2.95 -16.92
C HIS A 198 33.40 -2.75 -16.32
N SER A 199 34.30 -2.11 -17.07
CA SER A 199 35.71 -1.94 -16.66
C SER A 199 35.88 -1.17 -15.35
N GLU A 200 34.99 -0.24 -15.05
CA GLU A 200 35.00 0.53 -13.80
C GLU A 200 34.49 -0.27 -12.59
N ASN A 201 33.85 -1.41 -12.83
CA ASN A 201 33.38 -2.32 -11.79
C ASN A 201 34.30 -3.54 -11.60
N ALA A 202 35.47 -3.54 -12.24
CA ALA A 202 36.39 -4.67 -12.24
C ALA A 202 36.89 -5.01 -10.83
N ASP A 203 37.07 -4.01 -9.97
CA ASP A 203 37.42 -4.18 -8.56
C ASP A 203 36.34 -4.99 -7.81
N PHE A 204 35.06 -4.62 -7.96
CA PHE A 204 33.95 -5.37 -7.38
C PHE A 204 33.86 -6.79 -7.96
N LEU A 205 33.99 -6.92 -9.28
CA LEU A 205 33.87 -8.21 -9.95
C LEU A 205 34.94 -9.20 -9.48
N GLU A 206 36.21 -8.77 -9.46
CA GLU A 206 37.35 -9.64 -9.16
C GLU A 206 37.58 -9.82 -7.66
N GLU A 207 37.45 -8.75 -6.86
CA GLU A 207 37.80 -8.78 -5.44
C GLU A 207 36.64 -9.23 -4.53
N VAL A 208 35.39 -9.06 -4.96
CA VAL A 208 34.21 -9.34 -4.13
C VAL A 208 33.35 -10.40 -4.77
N TYR A 209 32.79 -10.13 -5.95
CA TYR A 209 31.76 -10.98 -6.55
C TYR A 209 32.27 -12.39 -6.86
N ARG A 210 33.43 -12.52 -7.52
CA ARG A 210 34.02 -13.82 -7.90
C ARG A 210 34.63 -14.60 -6.74
N ASN A 211 34.98 -13.92 -5.65
CA ASN A 211 35.55 -14.56 -4.45
C ASN A 211 34.48 -15.24 -3.59
N GLU A 212 33.23 -14.83 -3.71
CA GLU A 212 32.09 -15.47 -3.05
C GLU A 212 31.62 -16.73 -3.81
N GLU A 213 30.98 -17.65 -3.09
CA GLU A 213 30.43 -18.86 -3.71
C GLU A 213 29.35 -18.54 -4.76
N ARG A 214 29.26 -19.40 -5.80
CA ARG A 214 28.27 -19.24 -6.88
C ARG A 214 26.83 -19.18 -6.36
N TYR A 215 26.57 -19.84 -5.23
CA TYR A 215 25.28 -19.78 -4.56
C TYR A 215 24.99 -18.37 -4.00
N THR A 216 25.92 -17.81 -3.23
CA THR A 216 25.83 -16.45 -2.67
C THR A 216 25.66 -15.39 -3.77
N GLN A 217 26.36 -15.57 -4.90
CA GLN A 217 26.20 -14.73 -6.10
C GLN A 217 24.77 -14.78 -6.67
N LYS A 218 24.14 -15.97 -6.70
CA LYS A 218 22.74 -16.13 -7.11
C LYS A 218 21.78 -15.48 -6.12
N LEU A 219 22.04 -15.56 -4.82
CA LEU A 219 21.23 -14.88 -3.79
C LEU A 219 21.22 -13.37 -3.99
N LEU A 220 22.38 -12.77 -4.28
CA LEU A 220 22.45 -11.35 -4.62
C LEU A 220 21.63 -11.03 -5.86
N PHE A 221 21.85 -11.78 -6.95
CA PHE A 221 21.13 -11.58 -8.20
C PHE A 221 19.61 -11.67 -8.00
N HIS A 222 19.12 -12.70 -7.31
CA HIS A 222 17.70 -12.87 -6.99
C HIS A 222 17.14 -11.68 -6.19
N HIS A 223 17.86 -11.21 -5.17
CA HIS A 223 17.45 -10.07 -4.36
C HIS A 223 17.37 -8.77 -5.18
N ILE A 224 18.36 -8.54 -6.04
CA ILE A 224 18.43 -7.34 -6.89
C ILE A 224 17.34 -7.38 -7.98
N MET A 225 16.99 -8.57 -8.48
CA MET A 225 15.98 -8.76 -9.53
C MET A 225 14.54 -8.77 -9.04
N THR A 226 14.33 -8.96 -7.72
CA THR A 226 13.01 -9.05 -7.10
C THR A 226 11.98 -7.99 -7.55
N PRO A 227 12.29 -6.67 -7.60
CA PRO A 227 11.29 -5.68 -8.03
C PRO A 227 10.94 -5.78 -9.51
N PHE A 228 11.88 -6.16 -10.37
CA PHE A 228 11.64 -6.32 -11.80
C PHE A 228 10.80 -7.56 -12.08
N LYS A 229 11.04 -8.64 -11.33
CA LYS A 229 10.18 -9.83 -11.40
C LYS A 229 8.76 -9.53 -10.93
N LEU A 230 8.60 -8.76 -9.84
CA LEU A 230 7.27 -8.30 -9.43
C LEU A 230 6.55 -7.50 -10.53
N MET A 231 7.28 -6.65 -11.26
CA MET A 231 6.72 -5.93 -12.41
C MET A 231 6.29 -6.87 -13.52
N GLU A 232 7.08 -7.90 -13.80
CA GLU A 232 6.75 -8.96 -14.78
C GLU A 232 5.46 -9.68 -14.40
N ASN A 233 5.35 -10.14 -13.16
CA ASN A 233 4.15 -10.81 -12.65
C ASN A 233 2.89 -9.93 -12.68
N ILE A 234 3.03 -8.62 -12.47
CA ILE A 234 1.93 -7.66 -12.60
C ILE A 234 1.52 -7.51 -14.07
N ARG A 235 2.48 -7.52 -14.99
CA ARG A 235 2.25 -7.37 -16.44
C ARG A 235 1.55 -8.60 -17.01
N GLU A 236 2.04 -9.79 -16.68
CA GLU A 236 1.54 -11.06 -17.23
C GLU A 236 0.22 -11.53 -16.59
N ASP A 237 -0.31 -10.78 -15.62
CA ASP A 237 -1.52 -11.12 -14.85
C ASP A 237 -1.48 -12.57 -14.29
N GLU A 238 -0.32 -12.98 -13.79
CA GLU A 238 -0.11 -14.35 -13.31
C GLU A 238 -0.69 -14.57 -11.90
N GLU A 239 -1.54 -15.61 -11.77
CA GLU A 239 -2.14 -16.30 -10.59
C GLU A 239 -2.72 -15.41 -9.45
N ASP A 240 -2.51 -14.09 -9.45
CA ASP A 240 -2.59 -13.25 -8.25
C ASP A 240 -2.88 -11.75 -8.49
N TRP A 241 -2.84 -11.24 -9.73
CA TRP A 241 -2.97 -9.81 -10.06
C TRP A 241 -4.17 -9.49 -10.96
N ASP A 242 -5.30 -10.16 -10.73
CA ASP A 242 -6.55 -9.94 -11.47
C ASP A 242 -7.02 -8.48 -11.40
N PHE A 243 -6.80 -7.73 -12.49
CA PHE A 243 -7.23 -6.33 -12.59
C PHE A 243 -8.71 -6.18 -12.99
N ASP A 244 -9.43 -7.28 -13.24
CA ASP A 244 -10.89 -7.28 -13.37
C ASP A 244 -11.60 -7.33 -12.00
N ASP A 245 -10.86 -7.17 -10.89
CA ASP A 245 -11.40 -7.07 -9.53
C ASP A 245 -12.41 -5.91 -9.40
N ASP A 246 -13.68 -6.26 -9.14
CA ASP A 246 -14.78 -5.32 -8.96
C ASP A 246 -14.54 -4.27 -7.86
N SER A 247 -13.54 -4.48 -6.99
CA SER A 247 -13.17 -3.55 -5.91
C SER A 247 -12.36 -2.34 -6.39
N ILE A 248 -11.90 -2.30 -7.64
CA ILE A 248 -11.12 -1.18 -8.18
C ILE A 248 -12.04 0.00 -8.47
N THR A 249 -11.73 1.18 -7.93
CA THR A 249 -12.58 2.38 -8.06
C THR A 249 -11.89 3.48 -8.86
N VAL A 250 -12.65 4.48 -9.33
CA VAL A 250 -12.05 5.70 -9.91
C VAL A 250 -11.11 6.43 -8.92
N TYR A 251 -11.30 6.25 -7.62
CA TYR A 251 -10.40 6.82 -6.59
C TYR A 251 -9.07 6.08 -6.55
N THR A 252 -9.07 4.76 -6.79
CA THR A 252 -7.87 3.94 -6.94
C THR A 252 -7.01 4.45 -8.09
N TYR A 253 -7.60 4.76 -9.25
CA TYR A 253 -6.91 5.38 -10.38
C TYR A 253 -6.24 6.70 -10.00
N LEU A 254 -6.96 7.60 -9.32
CA LEU A 254 -6.39 8.87 -8.84
C LEU A 254 -5.25 8.65 -7.83
N GLY A 255 -5.39 7.67 -6.94
CA GLY A 255 -4.36 7.30 -5.96
C GLY A 255 -3.07 6.80 -6.61
N ILE A 256 -3.18 6.07 -7.71
CA ILE A 256 -2.04 5.46 -8.42
C ILE A 256 -1.42 6.44 -9.42
N LEU A 257 -2.23 6.97 -10.32
CA LEU A 257 -1.77 7.81 -11.43
C LEU A 257 -1.49 9.23 -10.91
N GLY A 258 -2.36 9.76 -10.06
CA GLY A 258 -2.35 11.17 -9.66
C GLY A 258 -2.96 12.10 -10.70
N ASP A 259 -3.74 11.54 -11.64
CA ASP A 259 -4.41 12.20 -12.76
C ASP A 259 -5.88 11.74 -12.83
N GLY A 260 -6.72 12.39 -13.65
CA GLY A 260 -8.15 12.04 -13.78
C GLY A 260 -9.07 12.68 -12.75
N THR A 261 -8.67 13.81 -12.17
CA THR A 261 -9.38 14.48 -11.07
C THR A 261 -10.80 14.89 -11.44
N LEU A 262 -11.08 15.18 -12.71
CA LEU A 262 -12.42 15.59 -13.16
C LEU A 262 -13.46 14.51 -12.89
N MET A 263 -13.22 13.29 -13.38
CA MET A 263 -14.19 12.20 -13.24
C MET A 263 -14.34 11.79 -11.78
N VAL A 264 -13.23 11.71 -11.04
CA VAL A 264 -13.27 11.49 -9.59
C VAL A 264 -14.10 12.55 -8.87
N THR A 265 -13.95 13.81 -9.24
CA THR A 265 -14.71 14.91 -8.63
C THR A 265 -16.20 14.80 -8.95
N ILE A 266 -16.57 14.47 -10.19
CA ILE A 266 -17.97 14.27 -10.60
C ILE A 266 -18.59 13.10 -9.81
N VAL A 267 -17.90 11.96 -9.78
CA VAL A 267 -18.35 10.76 -9.08
C VAL A 267 -18.50 11.03 -7.58
N PHE A 268 -17.50 11.67 -6.97
CA PHE A 268 -17.56 12.10 -5.58
C PHE A 268 -18.76 13.00 -5.29
N PHE A 269 -19.01 14.02 -6.11
CA PHE A 269 -20.16 14.88 -5.92
C PHE A 269 -21.48 14.15 -6.10
N MET A 270 -21.60 13.23 -7.06
CA MET A 270 -22.81 12.41 -7.20
C MET A 270 -23.04 11.54 -5.95
N GLN A 271 -21.97 10.91 -5.46
CA GLN A 271 -22.01 10.08 -4.27
C GLN A 271 -22.38 10.87 -3.01
N ILE A 272 -21.98 12.14 -2.88
CA ILE A 272 -22.36 12.95 -1.72
C ILE A 272 -23.73 13.64 -1.88
N ILE A 273 -24.01 14.23 -3.04
CA ILE A 273 -25.19 15.08 -3.25
C ILE A 273 -26.47 14.26 -3.31
N ILE A 274 -26.47 13.10 -3.99
CA ILE A 274 -27.70 12.32 -4.15
C ILE A 274 -28.23 11.82 -2.79
N PRO A 275 -27.43 11.19 -1.90
CA PRO A 275 -27.90 10.81 -0.58
C PRO A 275 -28.36 11.98 0.28
N LEU A 276 -27.70 13.15 0.17
CA LEU A 276 -28.13 14.36 0.88
C LEU A 276 -29.49 14.87 0.38
N ILE A 277 -29.75 14.81 -0.93
CA ILE A 277 -31.07 15.13 -1.50
C ILE A 277 -32.12 14.12 -1.04
N LEU A 278 -31.80 12.82 -1.01
CA LEU A 278 -32.71 11.78 -0.49
C LEU A 278 -33.03 12.00 0.99
N LEU A 279 -32.03 12.35 1.80
CA LEU A 279 -32.21 12.70 3.20
C LEU A 279 -33.04 13.98 3.38
N TYR A 280 -32.78 15.01 2.58
CA TYR A 280 -33.54 16.26 2.61
C TYR A 280 -34.99 16.05 2.19
N THR A 281 -35.24 15.32 1.12
CA THR A 281 -36.59 15.06 0.61
C THR A 281 -37.39 14.18 1.57
N SER A 282 -36.80 13.14 2.15
CA SER A 282 -37.48 12.30 3.16
C SER A 282 -37.83 13.08 4.42
N THR A 283 -36.97 13.99 4.88
CA THR A 283 -37.24 14.83 6.06
C THR A 283 -38.26 15.93 5.81
N VAL A 284 -38.26 16.55 4.62
CA VAL A 284 -39.20 17.63 4.28
C VAL A 284 -40.56 17.09 3.83
N PHE A 285 -40.61 16.17 2.85
CA PHE A 285 -41.87 15.67 2.30
C PHE A 285 -42.57 14.62 3.18
N GLY A 286 -41.83 13.91 4.04
CA GLY A 286 -42.42 13.05 5.08
C GLY A 286 -43.33 13.81 6.05
N THR A 287 -43.11 15.12 6.22
CA THR A 287 -43.96 15.98 7.06
C THR A 287 -45.20 16.52 6.35
N GLU A 288 -45.20 16.60 5.01
CA GLU A 288 -46.36 17.12 4.27
C GLU A 288 -47.45 16.05 4.05
N GLY A 289 -47.06 14.77 3.95
CA GLY A 289 -48.02 13.65 3.82
C GLY A 289 -48.85 13.41 5.09
N SER A 290 -48.31 13.71 6.27
CA SER A 290 -48.99 13.62 7.56
C SER A 290 -49.77 14.91 7.89
N SER A 291 -49.39 16.05 7.33
CA SER A 291 -50.03 17.36 7.57
C SER A 291 -51.37 17.57 6.85
N ARG A 292 -51.78 16.69 5.93
CA ARG A 292 -53.11 16.78 5.29
C ARG A 292 -54.27 16.21 6.13
N ARG A 293 -54.03 15.78 7.37
CA ARG A 293 -55.10 15.34 8.31
C ARG A 293 -55.36 16.22 9.53
N GLY A 294 -54.66 17.34 9.71
CA GLY A 294 -54.94 18.22 10.87
C GLY A 294 -54.60 19.68 10.59
N ALA A 295 -55.64 20.50 10.45
CA ALA A 295 -55.49 21.95 10.46
C ALA A 295 -54.88 22.42 11.80
N GLY A 296 -53.65 22.92 11.75
CA GLY A 296 -52.98 23.49 12.92
C GLY A 296 -51.50 23.67 12.67
N GLY A 297 -51.12 24.81 12.09
CA GLY A 297 -49.72 25.16 11.86
C GLY A 297 -48.87 25.11 13.14
N ASN A 298 -47.58 24.84 12.95
CA ASN A 298 -46.47 24.87 13.92
C ASN A 298 -46.01 23.55 14.56
N GLU A 299 -46.14 22.39 13.91
CA GLU A 299 -45.47 21.17 14.41
C GLU A 299 -43.95 21.13 14.14
N PHE A 300 -43.46 21.79 13.09
CA PHE A 300 -42.00 21.84 12.81
C PHE A 300 -41.23 22.54 13.94
N ASN A 301 -41.80 23.62 14.51
CA ASN A 301 -41.21 24.31 15.66
C ASN A 301 -41.30 23.50 16.96
N ARG A 302 -42.26 22.55 17.10
CA ARG A 302 -42.35 21.70 18.30
C ARG A 302 -41.40 20.51 18.28
N ARG A 303 -41.05 19.96 17.12
CA ARG A 303 -40.10 18.83 17.02
C ARG A 303 -38.63 19.26 17.20
N PHE A 304 -38.26 20.51 16.87
CA PHE A 304 -36.88 21.00 16.98
C PHE A 304 -36.65 22.12 18.01
N ASN A 305 -37.70 22.78 18.50
CA ASN A 305 -37.63 23.70 19.63
C ASN A 305 -38.64 23.25 20.70
N PRO A 306 -38.31 22.25 21.54
CA PRO A 306 -39.02 22.11 22.80
C PRO A 306 -38.92 23.46 23.55
N PRO A 307 -39.97 23.97 24.19
CA PRO A 307 -39.95 25.26 24.88
C PRO A 307 -38.86 25.42 25.95
N ASN A 308 -38.13 24.35 26.27
CA ASN A 308 -37.01 24.32 27.20
C ASN A 308 -35.78 23.66 26.54
N GLY A 309 -35.08 24.39 25.67
CA GLY A 309 -33.61 24.37 25.49
C GLY A 309 -32.81 23.06 25.56
N THR A 310 -33.39 21.91 25.18
CA THR A 310 -32.68 20.63 25.15
C THR A 310 -32.66 20.13 23.71
N LEU A 311 -31.50 20.23 23.06
CA LEU A 311 -31.27 19.76 21.69
C LEU A 311 -31.41 18.23 21.54
N PHE A 312 -31.61 17.53 22.67
CA PHE A 312 -31.89 16.09 22.80
C PHE A 312 -33.16 15.84 23.63
N GLY A 313 -34.10 16.79 23.64
CA GLY A 313 -35.35 16.69 24.38
C GLY A 313 -36.27 15.62 23.78
N SER A 314 -36.27 14.44 24.40
CA SER A 314 -37.28 13.37 24.33
C SER A 314 -38.44 13.60 23.34
N THR A 315 -38.23 13.37 22.05
CA THR A 315 -39.27 12.67 21.28
C THR A 315 -39.36 11.31 21.95
N THR A 316 -40.31 11.17 22.86
CA THR A 316 -40.47 9.96 23.66
C THR A 316 -40.58 8.78 22.71
N TRP A 317 -39.83 7.73 23.01
CA TRP A 317 -39.80 6.48 22.25
C TRP A 317 -41.21 5.98 21.91
N ASP A 318 -42.16 6.22 22.82
CA ASP A 318 -43.59 6.00 22.66
C ASP A 318 -44.21 6.64 21.39
N GLN A 319 -43.79 7.85 20.97
CA GLN A 319 -44.30 8.50 19.75
C GLN A 319 -43.81 7.83 18.45
N PHE A 320 -42.66 7.16 18.50
CA PHE A 320 -42.15 6.37 17.38
C PHE A 320 -42.86 5.01 17.32
N CYS A 321 -43.08 4.40 18.48
CA CYS A 321 -43.83 3.15 18.61
C CYS A 321 -45.33 3.29 18.24
N ASP A 322 -45.95 4.45 18.49
CA ASP A 322 -47.39 4.71 18.25
C ASP A 322 -47.78 5.02 16.78
N GLN A 323 -46.83 5.24 15.87
CA GLN A 323 -47.14 5.42 14.44
C GLN A 323 -47.42 4.06 13.79
N GLY A 324 -48.72 3.73 13.69
CA GLY A 324 -49.23 2.47 13.20
C GLY A 324 -48.97 2.20 11.71
N GLY A 325 -47.76 1.74 11.39
CA GLY A 325 -47.44 1.19 10.06
C GLY A 325 -48.15 -0.14 9.77
N SER A 326 -48.39 -0.43 8.49
CA SER A 326 -48.97 -1.71 8.07
C SER A 326 -48.06 -2.90 8.41
N LEU A 327 -48.64 -4.05 8.79
CA LEU A 327 -47.87 -5.29 9.08
C LEU A 327 -46.95 -5.68 7.92
N GLN A 328 -47.37 -5.43 6.68
CA GLN A 328 -46.60 -5.72 5.46
C GLN A 328 -45.35 -4.84 5.35
N GLY A 329 -45.47 -3.52 5.59
CA GLY A 329 -44.31 -2.62 5.61
C GLY A 329 -43.31 -2.99 6.71
N LYS A 330 -43.82 -3.44 7.87
CA LYS A 330 -42.98 -3.91 8.99
C LYS A 330 -42.21 -5.19 8.67
N LEU A 331 -42.87 -6.18 8.07
CA LEU A 331 -42.22 -7.42 7.64
C LEU A 331 -41.14 -7.15 6.58
N LEU A 332 -41.42 -6.23 5.66
CA LEU A 332 -40.44 -5.82 4.64
C LEU A 332 -39.24 -5.11 5.27
N LEU A 333 -39.46 -4.18 6.20
CA LEU A 333 -38.39 -3.50 6.93
C LEU A 333 -37.51 -4.50 7.69
N ALA A 334 -38.12 -5.47 8.39
CA ALA A 334 -37.39 -6.54 9.06
C ALA A 334 -36.57 -7.39 8.08
N ALA A 335 -37.12 -7.70 6.90
CA ALA A 335 -36.39 -8.43 5.85
C ALA A 335 -35.20 -7.63 5.30
N VAL A 336 -35.36 -6.31 5.09
CA VAL A 336 -34.25 -5.44 4.66
C VAL A 336 -33.16 -5.38 5.72
N ILE A 337 -33.50 -5.24 7.00
CA ILE A 337 -32.51 -5.24 8.09
C ILE A 337 -31.80 -6.59 8.20
N LEU A 338 -32.51 -7.70 7.97
CA LEU A 338 -31.89 -9.02 7.91
C LEU A 338 -30.88 -9.12 6.76
N ILE A 339 -31.20 -8.58 5.59
CA ILE A 339 -30.25 -8.48 4.46
C ILE A 339 -29.02 -7.66 4.89
N TYR A 340 -29.21 -6.55 5.62
CA TYR A 340 -28.08 -5.75 6.11
C TYR A 340 -27.17 -6.54 7.06
N LEU A 341 -27.74 -7.38 7.92
CA LEU A 341 -26.98 -8.20 8.85
C LEU A 341 -26.20 -9.33 8.16
N VAL A 342 -26.80 -9.97 7.16
CA VAL A 342 -26.25 -11.16 6.52
C VAL A 342 -25.32 -10.82 5.34
N GLN A 343 -25.54 -9.69 4.68
CA GLN A 343 -24.79 -9.30 3.48
C GLN A 343 -23.98 -8.02 3.72
N VAL A 344 -24.64 -6.90 4.03
CA VAL A 344 -23.97 -5.59 4.09
C VAL A 344 -22.87 -5.52 5.16
N ILE A 345 -23.11 -6.07 6.36
CA ILE A 345 -22.10 -6.07 7.43
C ILE A 345 -20.88 -6.93 7.04
N PRO A 346 -21.03 -8.19 6.61
CA PRO A 346 -19.90 -8.96 6.11
C PRO A 346 -19.15 -8.25 4.98
N ASP A 347 -19.85 -7.73 3.98
CA ASP A 347 -19.24 -7.07 2.82
C ASP A 347 -18.44 -5.83 3.23
N THR A 348 -18.99 -5.00 4.12
CA THR A 348 -18.27 -3.82 4.67
C THR A 348 -17.05 -4.20 5.50
N LEU A 349 -17.10 -5.31 6.23
CA LEU A 349 -15.94 -5.83 6.95
C LEU A 349 -14.89 -6.39 5.98
N PHE A 350 -15.28 -7.11 4.94
CA PHE A 350 -14.36 -7.59 3.90
C PHE A 350 -13.69 -6.42 3.15
N ALA A 351 -14.46 -5.42 2.71
CA ALA A 351 -13.93 -4.21 2.11
C ALA A 351 -12.92 -3.51 3.04
N PHE A 352 -13.23 -3.44 4.33
CA PHE A 352 -12.30 -2.91 5.34
C PHE A 352 -10.99 -3.71 5.44
N TYR A 353 -11.05 -5.05 5.39
CA TYR A 353 -9.83 -5.89 5.37
C TYR A 353 -9.02 -5.71 4.09
N ASN A 354 -9.67 -5.53 2.94
CA ASN A 354 -9.00 -5.25 1.67
C ASN A 354 -8.31 -3.87 1.70
N VAL A 355 -8.99 -2.84 2.18
CA VAL A 355 -8.40 -1.50 2.39
C VAL A 355 -7.26 -1.52 3.43
N ALA A 356 -7.35 -2.42 4.40
CA ALA A 356 -6.28 -2.62 5.38
C ALA A 356 -5.01 -3.25 4.76
N GLY A 357 -5.07 -3.78 3.54
CA GLY A 357 -3.95 -4.45 2.86
C GLY A 357 -3.72 -5.88 3.38
N VAL A 358 -4.77 -6.49 3.95
CA VAL A 358 -4.71 -7.83 4.54
C VAL A 358 -5.28 -8.87 3.57
N GLY A 359 -6.24 -8.47 2.75
CA GLY A 359 -6.88 -9.35 1.77
C GLY A 359 -5.92 -9.81 0.68
N ASP A 360 -6.28 -10.90 0.02
CA ASP A 360 -5.50 -11.49 -1.06
C ASP A 360 -5.88 -10.93 -2.45
N SER A 361 -6.84 -9.99 -2.51
CA SER A 361 -7.28 -9.37 -3.76
C SER A 361 -6.27 -8.40 -4.37
N THR A 362 -6.38 -8.16 -5.68
CA THR A 362 -5.56 -7.19 -6.42
C THR A 362 -5.70 -5.80 -5.83
N PHE A 363 -6.93 -5.37 -5.51
CA PHE A 363 -7.16 -4.09 -4.84
C PHE A 363 -6.41 -3.97 -3.49
N SER A 364 -6.38 -5.03 -2.69
CA SER A 364 -5.63 -5.07 -1.42
C SER A 364 -4.12 -4.95 -1.65
N LYS A 365 -3.57 -5.64 -2.65
CA LYS A 365 -2.15 -5.58 -3.03
C LYS A 365 -1.76 -4.18 -3.54
N ILE A 366 -2.58 -3.59 -4.41
CA ILE A 366 -2.43 -2.19 -4.86
C ILE A 366 -2.43 -1.24 -3.67
N THR A 367 -3.40 -1.36 -2.78
CA THR A 367 -3.53 -0.52 -1.58
C THR A 367 -2.33 -0.64 -0.66
N SER A 368 -1.78 -1.84 -0.51
CA SER A 368 -0.55 -2.13 0.22
C SER A 368 0.67 -1.46 -0.40
N LEU A 369 0.85 -1.59 -1.72
CA LEU A 369 1.94 -0.93 -2.45
C LEU A 369 1.83 0.60 -2.35
N ARG A 370 0.60 1.11 -2.43
CA ARG A 370 0.27 2.52 -2.29
C ARG A 370 0.59 3.03 -0.89
N ARG A 371 0.32 2.25 0.16
CA ARG A 371 0.71 2.58 1.53
C ARG A 371 2.23 2.69 1.69
N ILE A 372 3.01 1.78 1.09
CA ILE A 372 4.49 1.84 1.15
C ILE A 372 5.01 3.16 0.60
N VAL A 373 4.55 3.56 -0.58
CA VAL A 373 5.02 4.77 -1.24
C VAL A 373 4.49 6.04 -0.52
N TYR A 374 3.28 5.99 0.08
CA TYR A 374 2.73 7.07 0.91
C TYR A 374 3.56 7.29 2.18
N GLU A 375 3.94 6.23 2.89
CA GLU A 375 4.82 6.29 4.07
C GLU A 375 6.19 6.88 3.74
N GLN A 376 6.70 6.60 2.54
CA GLN A 376 7.93 7.19 2.03
C GLN A 376 7.77 8.68 1.64
N ARG A 377 6.56 9.26 1.71
CA ARG A 377 6.18 10.61 1.26
C ARG A 377 6.75 10.94 -0.12
N LYS A 378 6.60 10.02 -1.06
CA LYS A 378 7.04 10.16 -2.46
C LYS A 378 5.90 10.58 -3.40
N ASP A 379 4.70 10.74 -2.85
CA ASP A 379 3.49 10.99 -3.62
C ASP A 379 3.33 12.41 -4.12
N HIS A 380 2.74 12.49 -5.31
CA HIS A 380 2.12 13.71 -5.77
C HIS A 380 0.89 14.05 -4.92
N PHE A 381 0.52 15.33 -4.86
CA PHE A 381 -0.64 15.80 -4.09
C PHE A 381 -1.92 15.02 -4.44
N PHE A 382 -2.21 14.83 -5.73
CA PHE A 382 -3.40 14.10 -6.16
C PHE A 382 -3.35 12.60 -5.86
N GLN A 383 -2.16 11.99 -5.86
CA GLN A 383 -2.02 10.60 -5.40
C GLN A 383 -2.36 10.48 -3.91
N ILE A 384 -1.95 11.46 -3.09
CA ILE A 384 -2.32 11.52 -1.68
C ILE A 384 -3.84 11.65 -1.54
N VAL A 385 -4.44 12.62 -2.24
CA VAL A 385 -5.88 12.85 -2.19
C VAL A 385 -6.65 11.62 -2.65
N GLY A 386 -6.29 11.04 -3.80
CA GLY A 386 -6.89 9.83 -4.34
C GLY A 386 -6.79 8.66 -3.37
N PHE A 387 -5.61 8.41 -2.79
CA PHE A 387 -5.43 7.35 -1.81
C PHE A 387 -6.27 7.55 -0.53
N GLN A 388 -6.40 8.79 -0.04
CA GLN A 388 -7.23 9.06 1.13
C GLN A 388 -8.72 8.96 0.83
N LEU A 389 -9.14 9.44 -0.34
CA LEU A 389 -10.52 9.30 -0.82
C LEU A 389 -10.87 7.83 -0.99
N ASP A 390 -10.04 7.06 -1.68
CA ASP A 390 -10.24 5.62 -1.90
C ASP A 390 -10.44 4.88 -0.57
N ARG A 391 -9.57 5.15 0.42
CA ARG A 391 -9.71 4.58 1.77
C ARG A 391 -10.99 5.01 2.46
N TRP A 392 -11.37 6.29 2.39
CA TRP A 392 -12.56 6.80 3.07
C TRP A 392 -13.86 6.29 2.42
N MET A 393 -13.88 6.28 1.09
CA MET A 393 -14.99 5.81 0.26
C MET A 393 -15.24 4.32 0.52
N ASN A 394 -14.18 3.50 0.48
CA ASN A 394 -14.27 2.06 0.69
C ASN A 394 -14.38 1.61 2.16
N THR A 395 -14.52 2.53 3.12
CA THR A 395 -14.67 2.17 4.55
C THR A 395 -15.84 2.91 5.21
N ALA A 396 -15.60 4.14 5.67
CA ALA A 396 -16.58 4.90 6.43
C ALA A 396 -17.76 5.36 5.58
N TYR A 397 -17.52 5.80 4.35
CA TYR A 397 -18.58 6.36 3.51
C TYR A 397 -19.68 5.33 3.25
N ILE A 398 -19.33 4.10 2.86
CA ILE A 398 -20.29 3.00 2.66
C ILE A 398 -21.14 2.80 3.92
N SER A 399 -20.49 2.75 5.09
CA SER A 399 -21.18 2.61 6.37
C SER A 399 -22.12 3.79 6.67
N ILE A 400 -21.68 5.04 6.42
CA ILE A 400 -22.50 6.25 6.57
C ILE A 400 -23.71 6.20 5.62
N LEU A 401 -23.50 5.81 4.37
CA LEU A 401 -24.53 5.70 3.36
C LEU A 401 -25.61 4.71 3.80
N TYR A 402 -25.21 3.56 4.31
CA TYR A 402 -26.13 2.56 4.87
C TYR A 402 -26.84 3.04 6.14
N LEU A 403 -26.21 3.86 6.98
CA LEU A 403 -26.87 4.50 8.13
C LEU A 403 -27.93 5.52 7.70
N ILE A 404 -27.61 6.36 6.71
CA ILE A 404 -28.57 7.29 6.10
C ILE A 404 -29.74 6.51 5.51
N MET A 405 -29.49 5.39 4.84
CA MET A 405 -30.54 4.53 4.33
C MET A 405 -31.42 3.99 5.46
N LEU A 406 -30.82 3.40 6.48
CA LEU A 406 -31.55 2.83 7.59
C LEU A 406 -32.44 3.90 8.24
N TYR A 407 -31.93 5.12 8.39
CA TYR A 407 -32.72 6.26 8.83
C TYR A 407 -33.91 6.57 7.89
N ILE A 408 -33.69 6.65 6.57
CA ILE A 408 -34.76 6.89 5.59
C ILE A 408 -35.82 5.78 5.64
N LEU A 409 -35.39 4.52 5.72
CA LEU A 409 -36.26 3.35 5.80
C LEU A 409 -37.13 3.36 7.06
N LEU A 410 -36.57 3.75 8.20
CA LEU A 410 -37.33 3.89 9.45
C LEU A 410 -38.37 5.01 9.40
N MET A 411 -38.16 6.01 8.55
CA MET A 411 -39.06 7.15 8.40
C MET A 411 -40.08 6.98 7.27
N THR A 412 -40.00 5.86 6.51
CA THR A 412 -40.82 5.62 5.33
C THR A 412 -41.78 4.45 5.56
N GLU A 413 -43.09 4.69 5.41
CA GLU A 413 -44.10 3.63 5.57
C GLU A 413 -44.45 2.90 4.26
N ASN A 414 -44.09 3.49 3.11
CA ASN A 414 -44.44 2.97 1.79
C ASN A 414 -43.40 1.94 1.30
N ILE A 415 -43.88 0.73 1.01
CA ILE A 415 -43.09 -0.40 0.49
C ILE A 415 -42.32 -0.05 -0.78
N LEU A 416 -42.93 0.69 -1.70
CA LEU A 416 -42.29 1.03 -2.98
C LEU A 416 -41.13 2.02 -2.77
N ASP A 417 -41.31 2.99 -1.87
CA ASP A 417 -40.29 3.97 -1.53
C ASP A 417 -39.12 3.30 -0.76
N ILE A 418 -39.42 2.33 0.11
CA ILE A 418 -38.41 1.48 0.77
C ILE A 418 -37.52 0.78 -0.26
N ILE A 419 -38.12 0.14 -1.27
CA ILE A 419 -37.38 -0.60 -2.30
C ILE A 419 -36.60 0.35 -3.22
N LEU A 420 -37.22 1.44 -3.67
CA LEU A 420 -36.57 2.40 -4.57
C LEU A 420 -35.39 3.12 -3.90
N ASN A 421 -35.54 3.48 -2.62
CA ASN A 421 -34.43 4.06 -1.87
C ASN A 421 -33.30 3.05 -1.75
N ALA A 422 -33.58 1.81 -1.31
CA ALA A 422 -32.60 0.71 -1.21
C ALA A 422 -31.79 0.54 -2.52
N LEU A 423 -32.47 0.47 -3.66
CA LEU A 423 -31.83 0.33 -4.97
C LEU A 423 -31.01 1.56 -5.36
N ALA A 424 -31.50 2.78 -5.09
CA ALA A 424 -30.78 4.00 -5.39
C ALA A 424 -29.44 4.07 -4.65
N ILE A 425 -29.39 3.63 -3.40
CA ILE A 425 -28.16 3.62 -2.61
C ILE A 425 -27.15 2.57 -3.08
N ILE A 426 -27.61 1.37 -3.48
CA ILE A 426 -26.72 0.37 -4.08
C ILE A 426 -26.10 0.94 -5.37
N PHE A 427 -26.92 1.58 -6.21
CA PHE A 427 -26.42 2.23 -7.42
C PHE A 427 -25.40 3.33 -7.13
N ILE A 428 -25.66 4.20 -6.13
CA ILE A 428 -24.75 5.26 -5.73
C ILE A 428 -23.44 4.69 -5.15
N HIS A 429 -23.54 3.62 -4.38
CA HIS A 429 -22.38 2.95 -3.80
C HIS A 429 -21.46 2.39 -4.89
N GLN A 430 -22.00 1.79 -5.95
CA GLN A 430 -21.22 1.10 -6.98
C GLN A 430 -20.87 1.98 -8.20
N ILE A 431 -21.25 3.26 -8.21
CA ILE A 431 -21.08 4.10 -9.42
C ILE A 431 -19.60 4.31 -9.77
N ASP A 432 -18.72 4.37 -8.78
CA ASP A 432 -17.27 4.47 -8.94
C ASP A 432 -16.65 3.18 -9.48
N GLU A 433 -17.01 2.02 -8.93
CA GLU A 433 -16.59 0.69 -9.40
C GLU A 433 -17.07 0.46 -10.84
N ASN A 434 -18.36 0.72 -11.13
CA ASN A 434 -18.93 0.55 -12.47
C ASN A 434 -18.28 1.45 -13.52
N ILE A 435 -17.86 2.67 -13.15
CA ILE A 435 -17.14 3.55 -14.07
C ILE A 435 -15.71 3.04 -14.28
N ALA A 436 -15.04 2.57 -13.22
CA ALA A 436 -13.70 2.01 -13.33
C ALA A 436 -13.67 0.77 -14.24
N ASN A 437 -14.66 -0.14 -14.09
CA ASN A 437 -14.78 -1.37 -14.88
C ASN A 437 -15.39 -1.15 -16.27
N SER A 438 -15.66 0.10 -16.65
CA SER A 438 -16.20 0.39 -17.95
C SER A 438 -15.12 0.29 -19.03
N PRO A 439 -15.35 -0.42 -20.16
CA PRO A 439 -14.34 -0.55 -21.23
C PRO A 439 -13.89 0.78 -21.87
N TRP A 440 -14.70 1.84 -21.74
CA TRP A 440 -14.34 3.17 -22.25
C TRP A 440 -13.44 3.96 -21.29
N TRP A 441 -13.34 3.55 -20.02
CA TRP A 441 -12.52 4.21 -19.01
C TRP A 441 -11.06 3.75 -19.09
N ASP A 442 -10.86 2.43 -19.04
CA ASP A 442 -9.55 1.78 -19.16
C ASP A 442 -9.72 0.44 -19.87
N ALA A 443 -9.67 0.46 -21.20
CA ALA A 443 -9.74 -0.77 -21.99
C ALA A 443 -8.58 -1.71 -21.62
N ASP A 444 -8.91 -2.96 -21.31
CA ASP A 444 -7.96 -4.01 -20.93
C ASP A 444 -7.11 -3.66 -19.69
N ASN A 445 -7.61 -2.77 -18.81
CA ASN A 445 -6.96 -2.40 -17.54
C ASN A 445 -5.52 -1.86 -17.70
N ARG A 446 -5.17 -1.32 -18.86
CA ARG A 446 -3.79 -0.95 -19.18
C ARG A 446 -3.27 0.19 -18.33
N TRP A 447 -4.11 1.18 -18.03
CA TRP A 447 -3.70 2.33 -17.21
C TRP A 447 -3.50 1.94 -15.75
N ILE A 448 -4.36 1.10 -15.19
CA ILE A 448 -4.21 0.61 -13.81
C ILE A 448 -2.97 -0.29 -13.68
N THR A 449 -2.70 -1.16 -14.66
CA THR A 449 -1.50 -2.00 -14.70
C THR A 449 -0.24 -1.14 -14.79
N ALA A 450 -0.15 -0.24 -15.77
CA ALA A 450 1.01 0.65 -15.93
C ALA A 450 1.22 1.56 -14.70
N GLY A 451 0.14 2.03 -14.10
CA GLY A 451 0.17 2.77 -12.84
C GLY A 451 0.73 1.94 -11.68
N THR A 452 0.35 0.67 -11.59
CA THR A 452 0.82 -0.28 -10.56
C THR A 452 2.31 -0.58 -10.75
N LEU A 453 2.78 -0.79 -11.99
CA LEU A 453 4.21 -0.92 -12.31
C LEU A 453 4.99 0.32 -11.86
N GLN A 454 4.46 1.52 -12.14
CA GLN A 454 5.04 2.76 -11.65
C GLN A 454 5.11 2.81 -10.12
N LEU A 455 4.11 2.28 -9.41
CA LEU A 455 4.14 2.20 -7.95
C LEU A 455 5.24 1.26 -7.44
N VAL A 456 5.54 0.17 -8.15
CA VAL A 456 6.66 -0.72 -7.80
C VAL A 456 7.97 0.06 -7.86
N ILE A 457 8.22 0.78 -8.98
CA ILE A 457 9.38 1.67 -9.13
C ILE A 457 9.44 2.67 -7.97
N GLN A 458 8.30 3.31 -7.64
CA GLN A 458 8.23 4.28 -6.55
C GLN A 458 8.52 3.70 -5.18
N SER A 459 8.11 2.46 -4.92
CA SER A 459 8.29 1.79 -3.63
C SER A 459 9.76 1.48 -3.34
N VAL A 460 10.55 1.27 -4.39
CA VAL A 460 11.97 0.94 -4.29
C VAL A 460 12.87 2.17 -4.44
N VAL A 461 12.56 3.10 -5.33
CA VAL A 461 13.46 4.23 -5.63
C VAL A 461 13.33 5.37 -4.61
N ASP A 462 14.35 5.61 -3.79
CA ASP A 462 14.31 6.62 -2.71
C ASP A 462 14.67 8.05 -3.17
N LYS A 463 13.65 8.81 -3.62
CA LYS A 463 13.77 10.24 -3.97
C LYS A 463 14.42 11.10 -2.89
N ARG A 464 14.25 10.78 -1.59
CA ARG A 464 14.84 11.60 -0.50
C ARG A 464 16.33 11.37 -0.36
N VAL A 465 16.79 10.17 -0.67
CA VAL A 465 18.20 9.80 -0.73
C VAL A 465 18.81 10.38 -2.00
N LEU A 466 18.18 10.17 -3.15
CA LEU A 466 18.67 10.68 -4.44
C LEU A 466 18.62 12.21 -4.55
N GLY A 467 17.70 12.89 -3.86
CA GLY A 467 17.59 14.35 -3.91
C GLY A 467 18.69 15.11 -3.16
N ASN A 468 19.53 14.43 -2.37
CA ASN A 468 20.55 15.07 -1.53
C ASN A 468 21.87 14.28 -1.49
N ALA A 469 22.97 14.91 -1.88
CA ALA A 469 24.29 14.26 -1.99
C ALA A 469 24.75 13.63 -0.68
N GLY A 470 24.63 14.34 0.44
CA GLY A 470 25.00 13.81 1.74
C GLY A 470 24.16 12.60 2.16
N ARG A 471 22.86 12.58 1.82
CA ARG A 471 22.00 11.42 2.10
C ARG A 471 22.31 10.25 1.18
N LEU A 472 22.52 10.49 -0.12
CA LEU A 472 22.98 9.49 -1.08
C LEU A 472 24.27 8.83 -0.58
N CYS A 473 25.29 9.65 -0.31
CA CYS A 473 26.60 9.17 0.11
C CYS A 473 26.52 8.36 1.39
N LYS A 474 25.75 8.83 2.38
CA LYS A 474 25.52 8.08 3.62
C LYS A 474 24.74 6.78 3.41
N ALA A 475 23.70 6.80 2.57
CA ALA A 475 22.84 5.65 2.34
C ALA A 475 23.61 4.52 1.65
N PHE A 476 24.40 4.87 0.62
CA PHE A 476 25.10 3.91 -0.24
C PHE A 476 26.59 3.77 0.06
N ASP A 477 27.08 4.35 1.16
CA ASP A 477 28.48 4.28 1.56
C ASP A 477 29.45 4.77 0.47
N ILE A 478 29.11 5.91 -0.13
CA ILE A 478 29.96 6.63 -1.06
C ILE A 478 30.74 7.68 -0.27
N ASP A 479 32.03 7.82 -0.54
CA ASP A 479 32.83 8.89 0.06
C ASP A 479 32.35 10.25 -0.44
N ILE A 480 31.95 11.12 0.47
CA ILE A 480 31.44 12.45 0.14
C ILE A 480 32.52 13.34 -0.49
N GLU A 481 33.80 13.14 -0.16
CA GLU A 481 34.89 13.92 -0.75
C GLU A 481 35.17 13.43 -2.18
N VAL A 482 35.20 12.12 -2.42
CA VAL A 482 35.28 11.57 -3.80
C VAL A 482 34.10 12.06 -4.63
N TYR A 483 32.89 12.01 -4.08
CA TYR A 483 31.70 12.53 -4.76
C TYR A 483 31.83 14.03 -5.11
N LYS A 484 32.37 14.86 -4.22
CA LYS A 484 32.60 16.29 -4.46
C LYS A 484 33.72 16.57 -5.47
N GLU A 485 34.73 15.71 -5.51
CA GLU A 485 35.82 15.82 -6.47
C GLU A 485 35.33 15.48 -7.88
N THR A 486 34.47 14.45 -8.02
CA THR A 486 33.87 14.09 -9.31
C THR A 486 32.81 15.08 -9.76
N PHE A 487 32.00 15.60 -8.82
CA PHE A 487 30.90 16.52 -9.14
C PHE A 487 31.06 17.86 -8.44
N ASP A 488 31.22 18.94 -9.24
CA ASP A 488 31.13 20.32 -8.76
C ASP A 488 29.91 20.49 -7.84
N PHE A 489 30.14 20.73 -6.55
CA PHE A 489 29.12 20.71 -5.49
C PHE A 489 28.15 21.90 -5.59
N LYS A 490 27.29 21.91 -6.61
CA LYS A 490 26.20 22.87 -6.80
C LYS A 490 24.86 22.18 -6.58
N GLY A 491 24.51 21.95 -5.31
CA GLY A 491 23.17 21.47 -4.94
C GLY A 491 22.88 20.01 -5.32
N SER A 492 21.60 19.69 -5.49
CA SER A 492 21.06 18.32 -5.60
C SER A 492 21.81 17.39 -6.57
N VAL A 493 21.90 16.11 -6.19
CA VAL A 493 22.65 15.04 -6.91
C VAL A 493 22.16 14.86 -8.33
N PHE A 494 20.86 14.92 -8.54
CA PHE A 494 20.27 14.69 -9.86
C PHE A 494 19.27 15.79 -10.27
N SER A 495 18.59 16.47 -9.33
CA SER A 495 17.56 17.44 -9.69
C SER A 495 18.10 18.82 -10.11
N ASN A 496 17.40 19.45 -11.08
CA ASN A 496 17.44 20.89 -11.42
C ASN A 496 18.75 21.49 -11.98
N ILE A 497 19.37 20.84 -12.97
CA ILE A 497 20.28 21.55 -13.88
C ILE A 497 19.85 21.31 -15.33
N PRO A 498 19.03 22.21 -15.93
CA PRO A 498 18.63 22.12 -17.34
C PRO A 498 19.82 21.99 -18.30
N SER A 499 20.97 22.53 -17.94
CA SER A 499 22.20 22.49 -18.74
C SER A 499 22.96 21.15 -18.70
N LEU A 500 22.48 20.16 -17.93
CA LEU A 500 23.05 18.80 -17.87
C LEU A 500 22.13 17.74 -18.49
N ARG A 501 21.02 18.13 -19.14
CA ARG A 501 20.28 17.20 -20.00
C ARG A 501 21.20 16.75 -21.13
N ASP A 502 21.45 15.46 -21.19
CA ASP A 502 22.35 14.83 -22.15
C ASP A 502 21.97 15.23 -23.59
N PRO A 503 22.93 15.65 -24.44
CA PRO A 503 22.67 15.87 -25.86
C PRO A 503 22.00 14.69 -26.56
N GLN A 504 22.25 13.45 -26.11
CA GLN A 504 21.53 12.27 -26.63
C GLN A 504 20.07 12.24 -26.20
N GLN A 505 19.75 12.72 -25.00
CA GLN A 505 18.37 12.86 -24.55
C GLN A 505 17.69 14.01 -25.28
N ALA A 506 18.38 15.15 -25.49
CA ALA A 506 17.89 16.22 -26.35
C ALA A 506 17.66 15.74 -27.80
N LYS A 507 18.54 14.86 -28.33
CA LYS A 507 18.39 14.26 -29.65
C LYS A 507 17.27 13.22 -29.71
N ARG A 508 17.06 12.42 -28.67
CA ARG A 508 15.89 11.53 -28.53
C ARG A 508 14.60 12.34 -28.35
N ASP A 509 14.64 13.45 -27.63
CA ASP A 509 13.52 14.37 -27.46
C ASP A 509 13.20 15.08 -28.79
N GLU A 510 14.22 15.43 -29.59
CA GLU A 510 14.09 15.98 -30.94
C GLU A 510 13.59 14.92 -31.93
N GLU A 511 14.13 13.69 -31.93
CA GLU A 511 13.61 12.57 -32.73
C GLU A 511 12.19 12.21 -32.30
N ASN A 512 11.86 12.21 -31.01
CA ASN A 512 10.50 12.03 -30.51
C ASN A 512 9.60 13.22 -30.89
N ARG A 513 10.14 14.43 -31.00
CA ARG A 513 9.41 15.63 -31.46
C ARG A 513 9.13 15.54 -32.96
N GLU A 514 10.10 15.13 -33.77
CA GLU A 514 9.94 14.84 -35.20
C GLU A 514 9.04 13.62 -35.45
N LEU A 515 9.08 12.59 -34.59
CA LEU A 515 8.17 11.46 -34.63
C LEU A 515 6.75 11.87 -34.21
N LYS A 516 6.61 12.76 -33.23
CA LYS A 516 5.33 13.36 -32.84
C LYS A 516 4.79 14.28 -33.93
N GLU A 517 5.63 15.07 -34.60
CA GLU A 517 5.23 15.95 -35.70
C GLU A 517 4.88 15.15 -36.97
N SER A 518 5.56 14.03 -37.23
CA SER A 518 5.23 13.12 -38.35
C SER A 518 4.02 12.23 -38.06
N LYS A 519 3.86 11.71 -36.83
CA LYS A 519 2.69 10.93 -36.39
C LYS A 519 1.47 11.80 -36.06
N ALA A 520 1.64 13.09 -35.81
CA ALA A 520 0.55 14.07 -35.70
C ALA A 520 -0.30 14.19 -36.98
N SER A 521 0.17 13.62 -38.10
CA SER A 521 -0.59 13.55 -39.35
C SER A 521 -1.44 12.29 -39.51
N ARG A 522 -1.30 11.25 -38.67
CA ARG A 522 -2.04 9.97 -38.84
C ARG A 522 -2.59 9.27 -37.59
N ASN A 523 -2.03 9.47 -36.39
CA ASN A 523 -2.44 8.72 -35.17
C ASN A 523 -2.92 9.62 -34.01
N VAL A 524 -3.31 10.87 -34.28
CA VAL A 524 -3.75 11.83 -33.25
C VAL A 524 -5.04 11.41 -32.53
N THR A 525 -5.84 10.51 -33.11
CA THR A 525 -7.15 10.18 -32.55
C THR A 525 -7.07 9.41 -31.22
N THR A 526 -6.16 8.46 -31.03
CA THR A 526 -6.11 7.64 -29.80
C THR A 526 -5.47 8.35 -28.59
N PHE A 527 -4.50 9.24 -28.82
CA PHE A 527 -3.87 10.00 -27.72
C PHE A 527 -4.70 11.24 -27.33
N ASP A 528 -5.38 11.92 -28.27
CA ASP A 528 -6.29 13.02 -27.92
C ASP A 528 -7.60 12.52 -27.25
N GLU A 529 -8.06 11.31 -27.56
CA GLU A 529 -9.26 10.73 -26.93
C GLU A 529 -9.03 10.34 -25.45
N SER A 530 -7.87 9.76 -25.11
CA SER A 530 -7.53 9.43 -23.71
C SER A 530 -7.18 10.67 -22.86
N VAL A 531 -6.51 11.68 -23.45
CA VAL A 531 -6.24 12.97 -22.78
C VAL A 531 -7.52 13.76 -22.49
N ALA A 532 -8.59 13.55 -23.27
CA ALA A 532 -9.89 14.17 -23.00
C ALA A 532 -10.58 13.62 -21.73
N HIS A 533 -10.31 12.36 -21.35
CA HIS A 533 -10.94 11.72 -20.19
C HIS A 533 -10.18 11.98 -18.87
N PHE A 534 -8.85 12.09 -18.93
CA PHE A 534 -8.01 12.22 -17.73
C PHE A 534 -7.50 13.63 -17.42
N GLY A 535 -7.53 14.60 -18.35
CA GLY A 535 -6.61 15.74 -18.24
C GLY A 535 -7.19 17.16 -18.32
N ILE A 536 -8.51 17.39 -18.34
CA ILE A 536 -9.03 18.77 -18.57
C ILE A 536 -8.65 19.70 -17.42
N ILE A 537 -8.81 19.27 -16.16
CA ILE A 537 -8.51 20.09 -14.98
C ILE A 537 -6.98 20.22 -14.81
N GLU A 538 -6.24 19.17 -15.12
CA GLU A 538 -4.79 19.08 -15.03
C GLU A 538 -4.11 19.91 -16.12
N LYS A 539 -4.66 19.93 -17.34
CA LYS A 539 -4.27 20.84 -18.43
C LYS A 539 -4.59 22.29 -18.09
N PHE A 540 -5.64 22.54 -17.32
CA PHE A 540 -5.94 23.87 -16.80
C PHE A 540 -4.95 24.27 -15.69
N MET A 541 -4.72 23.42 -14.69
CA MET A 541 -3.81 23.70 -13.57
C MET A 541 -2.34 23.77 -14.00
N SER A 542 -1.92 23.00 -15.01
CA SER A 542 -0.56 23.09 -15.57
C SER A 542 -0.30 24.43 -16.25
N ARG A 543 -1.31 25.07 -16.85
CA ARG A 543 -1.16 26.44 -17.39
C ARG A 543 -0.85 27.48 -16.31
N PHE A 544 -1.22 27.23 -15.05
CA PHE A 544 -0.89 28.09 -13.92
C PHE A 544 0.42 27.71 -13.22
N GLY A 545 1.19 26.76 -13.76
CA GLY A 545 2.42 26.28 -13.14
C GLY A 545 2.20 25.52 -11.83
N ILE A 546 0.95 25.20 -11.50
CA ILE A 546 0.57 24.41 -10.31
C ILE A 546 0.88 22.92 -10.55
N TYR A 547 0.86 22.50 -11.82
CA TYR A 547 1.04 21.11 -12.23
C TYR A 547 2.11 20.99 -13.33
N ARG A 548 3.10 20.12 -13.13
CA ARG A 548 3.92 19.57 -14.22
C ARG A 548 3.35 18.21 -14.53
N ASN A 549 2.89 17.99 -15.77
CA ASN A 549 2.40 16.69 -16.24
C ASN A 549 3.49 15.63 -16.03
N GLY A 550 3.40 14.88 -14.95
CA GLY A 550 4.18 13.66 -14.72
C GLY A 550 3.34 12.50 -15.17
N GLY A 551 3.22 12.29 -16.48
CA GLY A 551 2.52 11.10 -17.01
C GLY A 551 3.10 9.81 -16.43
N THR A 552 2.38 8.70 -16.57
CA THR A 552 2.90 7.36 -16.23
C THR A 552 4.27 7.17 -16.87
N PHE A 553 5.23 6.60 -16.11
CA PHE A 553 6.63 6.45 -16.50
C PHE A 553 7.43 7.75 -16.72
N ASN A 554 7.04 8.88 -16.11
CA ASN A 554 7.83 10.12 -16.12
C ASN A 554 8.05 10.74 -14.74
N LYS A 555 7.84 9.98 -13.66
CA LYS A 555 7.92 10.49 -12.28
C LYS A 555 9.36 10.68 -11.80
N TYR A 556 10.35 10.15 -12.51
CA TYR A 556 11.78 10.34 -12.25
C TYR A 556 12.52 11.05 -13.39
N GLU A 557 11.82 11.81 -14.25
CA GLU A 557 12.47 12.57 -15.34
C GLU A 557 13.61 13.47 -14.84
N ASP A 558 13.39 14.16 -13.71
CA ASP A 558 14.40 15.02 -13.06
C ASP A 558 15.64 14.25 -12.55
N TYR A 559 15.62 12.91 -12.54
CA TYR A 559 16.73 12.07 -12.11
C TYR A 559 17.47 11.40 -13.29
N ARG A 560 17.05 11.67 -14.54
CA ARG A 560 17.64 11.12 -15.77
C ARG A 560 18.89 11.89 -16.21
N VAL A 561 19.83 12.08 -15.29
CA VAL A 561 21.14 12.69 -15.57
C VAL A 561 22.15 11.57 -15.76
N TRP A 562 22.11 10.93 -16.94
CA TRP A 562 22.84 9.68 -17.19
C TRP A 562 24.34 9.81 -16.98
N SER A 563 24.94 10.93 -17.42
CA SER A 563 26.36 11.20 -17.18
C SER A 563 26.76 11.15 -15.71
N ARG A 564 25.87 11.50 -14.76
CA ARG A 564 26.15 11.35 -13.32
C ARG A 564 25.94 9.92 -12.84
N TRP A 565 24.94 9.23 -13.38
CA TRP A 565 24.71 7.84 -13.05
C TRP A 565 25.86 6.94 -13.51
N ASP A 566 26.44 7.24 -14.68
CA ASP A 566 27.58 6.52 -15.24
C ASP A 566 28.76 6.49 -14.26
N ASP A 567 29.01 7.55 -13.49
CA ASP A 567 30.04 7.49 -12.44
C ASP A 567 29.48 6.97 -11.09
N VAL A 568 28.32 7.47 -10.62
CA VAL A 568 27.78 7.18 -9.26
C VAL A 568 27.56 5.70 -9.02
N VAL A 569 27.16 4.95 -10.05
CA VAL A 569 26.90 3.51 -9.97
C VAL A 569 28.14 2.71 -9.56
N PHE A 570 29.34 3.24 -9.76
CA PHE A 570 30.61 2.58 -9.40
C PHE A 570 31.27 3.17 -8.13
N MET A 571 30.76 4.28 -7.58
CA MET A 571 31.40 5.01 -6.46
C MET A 571 31.22 4.39 -5.08
N ALA A 572 30.26 3.48 -4.90
CA ALA A 572 30.03 2.87 -3.58
C ALA A 572 31.26 2.03 -3.19
N ARG A 573 31.70 2.19 -1.94
CA ARG A 573 32.87 1.48 -1.41
C ARG A 573 32.62 -0.03 -1.40
N LEU A 574 33.68 -0.78 -1.66
CA LEU A 574 33.69 -2.22 -1.45
C LEU A 574 33.60 -2.50 0.06
N PRO A 575 32.96 -3.60 0.46
CA PRO A 575 32.89 -3.96 1.87
C PRO A 575 34.30 -4.17 2.42
N ASP A 576 34.60 -3.54 3.54
CA ASP A 576 35.80 -3.89 4.30
C ASP A 576 35.69 -5.33 4.79
N ASN A 577 36.81 -6.06 4.89
CA ASN A 577 36.87 -7.32 5.65
C ASN A 577 36.58 -7.00 7.12
N LEU A 578 35.29 -6.96 7.48
CA LEU A 578 34.86 -6.71 8.85
C LEU A 578 35.16 -7.94 9.69
N ASP A 579 35.97 -7.76 10.74
CA ASP A 579 36.23 -8.81 11.71
C ASP A 579 34.90 -9.33 12.31
N ASP A 580 34.78 -10.65 12.48
CA ASP A 580 33.63 -11.35 13.05
C ASP A 580 33.07 -10.70 14.33
N GLU A 581 33.95 -10.13 15.15
CA GLU A 581 33.59 -9.45 16.39
C GLU A 581 32.72 -8.21 16.14
N ARG A 582 32.98 -7.45 15.07
CA ARG A 582 32.16 -6.28 14.70
C ARG A 582 30.78 -6.71 14.21
N LEU A 583 30.72 -7.75 13.37
CA LEU A 583 29.46 -8.25 12.82
C LEU A 583 28.55 -8.82 13.92
N SER A 584 29.12 -9.51 14.91
CA SER A 584 28.36 -10.08 16.05
C SER A 584 27.71 -9.03 16.96
N ASN A 585 28.26 -7.81 16.99
CA ASN A 585 27.77 -6.72 17.84
C ASN A 585 26.63 -5.90 17.18
N ILE A 586 26.44 -6.03 15.88
CA ILE A 586 25.42 -5.30 15.15
C ILE A 586 24.15 -6.17 15.05
N LYS A 587 23.06 -5.68 15.64
CA LYS A 587 21.73 -6.31 15.50
C LYS A 587 21.08 -5.89 14.20
N SER A 588 20.32 -6.81 13.60
CA SER A 588 19.51 -6.51 12.43
C SER A 588 18.55 -5.33 12.67
N LYS A 589 18.48 -4.39 11.72
CA LYS A 589 17.55 -3.26 11.76
C LYS A 589 16.22 -3.62 11.09
N THR A 590 16.21 -4.60 10.17
CA THR A 590 15.00 -5.11 9.51
C THR A 590 13.91 -5.42 10.55
N PRO A 591 12.66 -4.94 10.34
CA PRO A 591 11.56 -5.24 11.25
C PRO A 591 11.28 -6.75 11.24
N PHE A 592 10.91 -7.29 12.40
CA PHE A 592 10.38 -8.65 12.46
C PHE A 592 9.03 -8.71 11.77
N ALA A 593 8.76 -9.84 11.13
CA ALA A 593 7.46 -10.12 10.57
C ALA A 593 6.44 -10.26 11.71
N ASP A 594 5.70 -9.19 12.01
CA ASP A 594 4.37 -9.35 12.59
C ASP A 594 3.45 -9.75 11.44
N LEU A 595 3.42 -11.06 11.17
CA LEU A 595 2.71 -11.60 10.02
C LEU A 595 1.19 -11.41 10.12
N ASN A 596 0.67 -10.82 11.20
CA ASN A 596 -0.71 -10.38 11.25
C ASN A 596 -0.81 -8.86 10.96
N PRO A 597 -0.94 -8.46 9.68
CA PRO A 597 -1.09 -7.05 9.33
C PRO A 597 -2.30 -6.39 9.99
N PHE A 598 -3.32 -7.15 10.42
CA PHE A 598 -4.42 -6.63 11.23
C PHE A 598 -3.96 -6.16 12.62
N ASN A 599 -3.06 -6.86 13.30
CA ASN A 599 -2.55 -6.43 14.61
C ASN A 599 -1.70 -5.17 14.48
N THR A 600 -0.79 -5.14 13.51
CA THR A 600 0.00 -3.95 13.18
C THR A 600 -0.91 -2.78 12.83
N PHE A 601 -1.98 -3.05 12.08
CA PHE A 601 -2.97 -2.06 11.70
C PHE A 601 -3.77 -1.56 12.91
N ILE A 602 -4.36 -2.42 13.75
CA ILE A 602 -5.07 -2.02 14.97
C ILE A 602 -4.15 -1.27 15.93
N PHE A 603 -2.91 -1.71 16.09
CA PHE A 603 -1.91 -1.02 16.91
C PHE A 603 -1.58 0.36 16.33
N ASN A 604 -1.37 0.46 15.01
CA ASN A 604 -1.17 1.74 14.34
C ASN A 604 -2.40 2.65 14.44
N VAL A 605 -3.61 2.11 14.41
CA VAL A 605 -4.85 2.86 14.60
C VAL A 605 -4.95 3.34 16.04
N ALA A 606 -4.88 2.45 17.02
CA ALA A 606 -4.90 2.81 18.44
C ALA A 606 -3.81 3.83 18.78
N TYR A 607 -2.63 3.69 18.17
CA TYR A 607 -1.53 4.64 18.27
C TYR A 607 -1.86 5.98 17.61
N LYS A 608 -2.36 6.00 16.37
CA LYS A 608 -2.77 7.23 15.65
C LYS A 608 -3.93 7.95 16.36
N VAL A 609 -4.95 7.22 16.82
CA VAL A 609 -6.07 7.72 17.62
C VAL A 609 -5.57 8.28 18.96
N GLY A 610 -4.65 7.57 19.62
CA GLY A 610 -4.00 8.03 20.85
C GLY A 610 -3.06 9.22 20.64
N THR A 611 -2.76 9.60 19.40
CA THR A 611 -1.73 10.60 19.09
C THR A 611 -2.22 11.76 18.22
N PHE A 612 -3.10 12.59 18.80
CA PHE A 612 -2.97 14.05 18.63
C PHE A 612 -1.50 14.50 18.78
N TYR A 613 -0.70 13.78 19.57
CA TYR A 613 0.75 13.88 19.72
C TYR A 613 1.55 13.89 18.40
N TYR A 614 1.19 13.13 17.35
CA TYR A 614 1.95 13.14 16.09
C TYR A 614 1.72 14.41 15.29
N ILE A 615 0.50 14.97 15.35
CA ILE A 615 0.22 16.29 14.80
C ILE A 615 1.13 17.31 15.51
N PHE A 616 1.26 17.24 16.84
CA PHE A 616 2.19 18.07 17.59
C PHE A 616 3.68 17.83 17.25
N VAL A 617 4.12 16.58 17.07
CA VAL A 617 5.51 16.25 16.71
C VAL A 617 5.85 16.71 15.30
N ASP A 618 4.95 16.57 14.34
CA ASP A 618 5.18 17.05 12.98
C ASP A 618 5.08 18.58 12.90
N VAL A 619 4.17 19.22 13.64
CA VAL A 619 4.16 20.69 13.86
C VAL A 619 5.52 21.14 14.42
N TYR A 620 6.04 20.45 15.43
CA TYR A 620 7.32 20.76 16.06
C TYR A 620 8.51 20.55 15.11
N LYS A 621 8.53 19.45 14.35
CA LYS A 621 9.56 19.19 13.32
C LYS A 621 9.51 20.22 12.19
N SER A 622 8.32 20.58 11.71
CA SER A 622 8.16 21.58 10.65
C SER A 622 8.56 22.98 11.12
N ALA A 623 8.21 23.36 12.36
CA ALA A 623 8.69 24.59 13.00
C ALA A 623 10.23 24.64 13.06
N ARG A 624 10.86 23.50 13.34
CA ARG A 624 12.32 23.37 13.41
C ARG A 624 13.00 23.43 12.03
N THR A 625 12.34 22.98 10.98
CA THR A 625 12.88 23.03 9.60
C THR A 625 12.71 24.39 8.91
N GLY A 626 12.02 25.35 9.53
CA GLY A 626 11.89 26.72 9.01
C GLY A 626 10.97 26.88 7.79
N ASP A 627 10.21 25.84 7.43
CA ASP A 627 9.29 25.84 6.28
C ASP A 627 7.92 26.44 6.65
N TRP A 628 7.92 27.69 7.11
CA TRP A 628 6.74 28.37 7.68
C TRP A 628 5.65 28.66 6.66
N ALA A 629 6.01 28.79 5.37
CA ALA A 629 5.06 29.16 4.31
C ALA A 629 4.07 28.02 3.98
N THR A 630 4.51 26.77 4.05
CA THR A 630 3.65 25.60 3.76
C THR A 630 3.09 24.93 5.01
N MET A 631 3.57 25.35 6.19
CA MET A 631 3.22 24.77 7.49
C MET A 631 1.72 24.78 7.81
N PRO A 632 0.97 25.91 7.75
CA PRO A 632 -0.43 25.91 8.13
C PRO A 632 -1.28 24.98 7.24
N PHE A 633 -1.01 24.97 5.93
CA PHE A 633 -1.70 24.08 4.99
C PHE A 633 -1.39 22.59 5.28
N ARG A 634 -0.12 22.24 5.52
CA ARG A 634 0.26 20.86 5.88
C ARG A 634 -0.34 20.40 7.21
N ILE A 635 -0.48 21.30 8.18
CA ILE A 635 -1.09 20.98 9.48
C ILE A 635 -2.58 20.70 9.29
N VAL A 636 -3.29 21.57 8.57
CA VAL A 636 -4.71 21.38 8.28
C VAL A 636 -4.95 20.09 7.52
N LEU A 637 -4.13 19.80 6.48
CA LEU A 637 -4.21 18.54 5.76
C LEU A 637 -4.01 17.33 6.68
N LYS A 638 -2.96 17.33 7.51
CA LYS A 638 -2.71 16.22 8.45
C LYS A 638 -3.77 16.05 9.51
N PHE A 639 -4.37 17.15 9.95
CA PHE A 639 -5.48 17.12 10.88
C PHE A 639 -6.72 16.50 10.24
N ILE A 640 -7.05 16.91 9.02
CA ILE A 640 -8.12 16.31 8.22
C ILE A 640 -7.83 14.84 7.96
N GLU A 641 -6.61 14.48 7.55
CA GLU A 641 -6.18 13.08 7.38
C GLU A 641 -6.36 12.28 8.67
N GLY A 642 -5.99 12.82 9.83
CA GLY A 642 -6.16 12.16 11.12
C GLY A 642 -7.63 11.93 11.49
N ILE A 643 -8.50 12.92 11.21
CA ILE A 643 -9.94 12.78 11.41
C ILE A 643 -10.52 11.74 10.44
N LEU A 644 -10.17 11.81 9.15
CA LEU A 644 -10.65 10.88 8.14
C LEU A 644 -10.18 9.46 8.44
N ASP A 645 -8.93 9.27 8.86
CA ASP A 645 -8.42 7.99 9.36
C ASP A 645 -9.30 7.52 10.53
N TRP A 646 -9.51 8.34 11.56
CA TRP A 646 -10.34 7.98 12.71
C TRP A 646 -11.76 7.57 12.34
N ILE A 647 -12.41 8.34 11.48
CA ILE A 647 -13.76 8.09 10.97
C ILE A 647 -13.81 6.76 10.19
N SER A 648 -12.84 6.56 9.28
CA SER A 648 -12.67 5.35 8.47
C SER A 648 -12.52 4.07 9.29
N TYR A 649 -12.05 4.19 10.54
CA TYR A 649 -11.98 3.07 11.47
C TYR A 649 -13.22 2.96 12.35
N PHE A 650 -13.62 4.05 13.01
CA PHE A 650 -14.64 3.98 14.04
C PHE A 650 -16.02 3.61 13.47
N ILE A 651 -16.37 4.16 12.30
CA ILE A 651 -17.71 3.97 11.74
C ILE A 651 -17.96 2.52 11.31
N PRO A 652 -17.08 1.84 10.54
CA PRO A 652 -17.30 0.44 10.18
C PRO A 652 -17.44 -0.50 11.38
N PHE A 653 -16.74 -0.23 12.49
CA PHE A 653 -16.92 -1.00 13.73
C PHE A 653 -18.20 -0.66 14.49
N ALA A 654 -18.61 0.61 14.50
CA ALA A 654 -19.85 1.03 15.16
C ALA A 654 -21.11 0.60 14.39
N PHE A 655 -21.02 0.52 13.07
CA PHE A 655 -22.14 0.24 12.17
C PHE A 655 -22.87 -1.07 12.51
N PRO A 656 -22.21 -2.24 12.69
CA PRO A 656 -22.88 -3.48 13.08
C PRO A 656 -23.68 -3.36 14.38
N PHE A 657 -23.15 -2.66 15.38
CA PHE A 657 -23.88 -2.43 16.64
C PHE A 657 -25.13 -1.61 16.42
N ILE A 658 -25.08 -0.58 15.58
CA ILE A 658 -26.24 0.24 15.25
C ILE A 658 -27.31 -0.61 14.55
N VAL A 659 -26.93 -1.44 13.56
CA VAL A 659 -27.88 -2.32 12.86
C VAL A 659 -28.52 -3.34 13.81
N VAL A 660 -27.74 -3.97 14.69
CA VAL A 660 -28.24 -4.92 15.69
C VAL A 660 -29.17 -4.24 16.70
N ILE A 661 -28.81 -3.05 17.18
CA ILE A 661 -29.67 -2.25 18.06
C ILE A 661 -30.97 -1.92 17.34
N SER A 662 -30.92 -1.48 16.08
CA SER A 662 -32.12 -1.22 15.28
C SER A 662 -32.99 -2.48 15.13
N LEU A 663 -32.39 -3.65 14.89
CA LEU A 663 -33.13 -4.92 14.82
C LEU A 663 -33.83 -5.26 16.15
N ILE A 664 -33.23 -4.98 17.30
CA ILE A 664 -33.83 -5.26 18.63
C ILE A 664 -34.88 -4.21 18.99
N MET A 665 -34.59 -2.95 18.68
CA MET A 665 -35.44 -1.81 19.04
C MET A 665 -36.73 -1.78 18.25
N ILE A 666 -36.73 -2.15 16.97
CA ILE A 666 -37.93 -2.13 16.13
C ILE A 666 -39.02 -3.08 16.68
N PRO A 667 -38.76 -4.38 16.97
CA PRO A 667 -39.72 -5.26 17.63
C PRO A 667 -40.08 -4.82 19.04
N SER A 668 -39.15 -4.22 19.79
CA SER A 668 -39.41 -3.77 21.18
C SER A 668 -40.30 -2.53 21.25
N CYS A 669 -40.42 -1.80 20.15
CA CYS A 669 -41.37 -0.70 19.98
C CYS A 669 -42.78 -1.18 19.61
N TYR A 670 -42.98 -2.48 19.41
CA TYR A 670 -44.24 -3.09 19.00
C TYR A 670 -44.62 -4.25 19.92
#